data_AF-A0A2E7AB08-F1
#
_entry.id   AF-A0A2E7AB08-F1
#
_cell.length_a   1.000
_cell.length_b   1.000
_cell.length_c   1.000
_cell.angle_alpha   90.00
_cell.angle_beta   90.00
_cell.angle_gamma   90.00
#
_symmetry.space_group_name_H-M   'P 1'
#
loop_
_entity.id
_entity.type
_entity.pdbx_description
1 polymer ?
#
loop_
_entity_poly.entity_id
_entity_poly.type
_entity_poly.pdbx_seq_one_letter_code
_entity_poly.pdbx_strand_id
1 'polypeptide(L)'
;MRLQVIIVTLLLLPASLAGCAGEDPAPVGCTDVRANNYDADAVDDDGSCDFDADDDGVADWLEVFGCTDAAAFNYQSGATEEDGSCDYDYDDDGVLDADEIPGCMDSAANNFADTATDDDGSCDYDLDDDGILDADEISGCTDSTANNYNEHVTDDDGSCDYDLDDDGILDADEVSGCTGSTANNYDPGATDDDGSCDYDLDDDGILDADEVSGCTGSTANNYDSGATDDDGSCDYDLDDDGILDADEVAGCTHSIANNYDPGATDDDGSCDYDLDDDGINDEDEIPGCTDSNADNFDPEATDDDRSCEYFTNQGSILEGYDSGQLSYDSAWSRLREVRECTEDDIEDVENSPCEIVEMGIGDASTFDPHDAYDSASGDVIENVFDTLFRYEGDGNGDVAIVPRLATGFTIGPDNMEYTFNLRDGVHFSNGDLMTAEDVAYSWCRVISYGSPDSHVGWILEQNIDCDSLEVVDDTTFTVTLFQPYAGFVSTIAYTVGAVVNKDLCESNNNSGDHCHEWMDEAPLGSGTGAYIVESWIREDRIVLTPNWMYWEDREFNLNRITSSIVSESSTRLMAFSHHGSNGDPEYNYEADFGGINIEDLTEFCYIDHNGNGEFDEGEDDELDDKPNVRGKDGYICTYRETYTTTLAAMNLEPKDGDGDYIINHDCDGDGSDDCNVMANSSVRLAISYAFDYETARTETYDNSLAAQYGPIPTGFLYDWTQYEAFTYNLTYSEETLENAGFIRQYDCEELANNNTVVVDEEDRDGDECRLPQILRVMANEGNDYRIAMASQLQQSLGTIGVATDGDSKPWAEYLTMYYTSTFEIRFSGWAPDYLDPDNYWTPFAASHDAGGDAYGTNYHNPALDSLLVSARTEINDTARGQMYADAFELWVQDPNMIIIGQYNGIGVKHDDLCSAPWAAIGSHHWFDYDKIPVVDDVPQGSC
;
A
#
# COMPACT_ATOMS: atom_id res chain seq x y z
N MET A 1 -54.66 -4.14 -20.20
CA MET A 1 -55.91 -4.61 -20.85
C MET A 1 -55.54 -5.53 -22.02
N ARG A 2 -56.18 -6.71 -22.15
CA ARG A 2 -56.05 -7.72 -23.26
C ARG A 2 -55.85 -7.09 -24.66
N LEU A 3 -55.17 -7.67 -25.67
CA LEU A 3 -54.59 -9.01 -26.00
C LEU A 3 -53.59 -8.81 -27.20
N GLN A 4 -52.80 -9.75 -27.80
CA GLN A 4 -52.66 -11.22 -27.77
C GLN A 4 -51.28 -11.69 -28.32
N VAL A 5 -50.80 -12.86 -27.89
CA VAL A 5 -49.64 -13.66 -28.40
C VAL A 5 -49.86 -14.22 -29.83
N ILE A 6 -48.77 -14.47 -30.58
CA ILE A 6 -48.66 -15.60 -31.55
C ILE A 6 -47.19 -16.02 -31.81
N ILE A 7 -46.94 -17.32 -31.88
CA ILE A 7 -45.64 -17.99 -32.18
C ILE A 7 -45.75 -18.71 -33.53
N VAL A 8 -44.71 -18.67 -34.40
CA VAL A 8 -44.44 -19.72 -35.41
C VAL A 8 -42.92 -19.84 -35.70
N THR A 9 -42.38 -21.06 -35.56
CA THR A 9 -41.03 -21.48 -35.98
C THR A 9 -41.04 -22.05 -37.42
N LEU A 10 -39.95 -21.90 -38.22
CA LEU A 10 -39.30 -22.99 -39.02
C LEU A 10 -38.17 -22.51 -39.99
N LEU A 11 -36.95 -23.02 -39.77
CA LEU A 11 -36.09 -23.80 -40.69
C LEU A 11 -35.88 -23.44 -42.20
N LEU A 12 -34.59 -23.49 -42.59
CA LEU A 12 -33.96 -23.94 -43.87
C LEU A 12 -33.21 -22.91 -44.77
N LEU A 13 -31.87 -23.06 -44.76
CA LEU A 13 -30.88 -22.76 -45.81
C LEU A 13 -31.12 -23.58 -47.12
N PRO A 14 -30.33 -23.43 -48.22
CA PRO A 14 -29.31 -22.41 -48.57
C PRO A 14 -29.50 -21.76 -49.97
N ALA A 15 -28.72 -20.72 -50.29
CA ALA A 15 -28.05 -20.54 -51.60
C ALA A 15 -27.06 -19.36 -51.59
N SER A 16 -25.93 -19.49 -52.27
CA SER A 16 -25.00 -18.39 -52.55
C SER A 16 -25.22 -17.77 -53.93
N LEU A 17 -24.98 -16.47 -54.06
CA LEU A 17 -24.29 -15.86 -55.21
C LEU A 17 -23.83 -14.44 -54.84
N ALA A 18 -22.68 -14.02 -55.37
CA ALA A 18 -22.07 -12.73 -55.05
C ALA A 18 -22.48 -11.59 -56.02
N GLY A 19 -22.29 -10.34 -55.57
CA GLY A 19 -21.97 -9.23 -56.48
C GLY A 19 -23.03 -8.14 -56.65
N CYS A 20 -23.10 -7.22 -55.69
CA CYS A 20 -23.30 -5.78 -55.95
C CYS A 20 -22.32 -5.02 -55.07
N ALA A 21 -21.48 -4.17 -55.65
CA ALA A 21 -20.69 -3.22 -54.88
C ALA A 21 -21.60 -2.08 -54.44
N GLY A 22 -21.68 -1.85 -53.12
CA GLY A 22 -21.83 -0.49 -52.60
C GLY A 22 -20.49 0.23 -52.69
N GLU A 23 -20.51 1.54 -52.51
CA GLU A 23 -19.28 2.30 -52.27
C GLU A 23 -18.81 1.97 -50.84
N ASP A 24 -17.49 1.85 -50.63
CA ASP A 24 -16.93 1.70 -49.29
C ASP A 24 -17.34 2.94 -48.45
N PRO A 25 -17.57 2.79 -47.12
CA PRO A 25 -17.66 3.96 -46.25
C PRO A 25 -16.36 4.78 -46.36
N ALA A 26 -16.45 6.09 -46.15
CA ALA A 26 -15.24 6.87 -45.91
C ALA A 26 -14.53 6.31 -44.66
N PRO A 27 -13.19 6.27 -44.63
CA PRO A 27 -12.48 6.01 -43.39
C PRO A 27 -12.94 6.99 -42.29
N VAL A 28 -13.22 6.41 -41.14
CA VAL A 28 -13.70 7.06 -39.92
C VAL A 28 -12.74 6.69 -38.80
N GLY A 29 -12.42 7.67 -37.96
CA GLY A 29 -11.35 7.67 -36.98
C GLY A 29 -11.00 9.13 -36.65
N CYS A 30 -10.09 9.35 -35.72
CA CYS A 30 -9.72 10.71 -35.31
C CYS A 30 -9.18 11.58 -36.45
N THR A 31 -9.68 12.81 -36.56
CA THR A 31 -9.26 13.77 -37.60
C THR A 31 -8.42 14.97 -37.11
N ASP A 32 -8.18 15.12 -35.80
CA ASP A 32 -7.28 16.15 -35.27
C ASP A 32 -5.81 15.69 -35.34
N VAL A 33 -4.95 16.54 -35.91
CA VAL A 33 -3.52 16.26 -36.15
C VAL A 33 -2.65 16.29 -34.88
N ARG A 34 -3.28 16.47 -33.71
CA ARG A 34 -2.66 16.54 -32.38
C ARG A 34 -3.02 15.34 -31.49
N ALA A 35 -3.84 14.42 -31.98
CA ALA A 35 -4.19 13.20 -31.26
C ALA A 35 -3.17 12.10 -31.58
N ASN A 36 -2.78 11.30 -30.58
CA ASN A 36 -1.85 10.18 -30.79
C ASN A 36 -2.43 9.07 -31.68
N ASN A 37 -3.76 8.94 -31.73
CA ASN A 37 -4.45 8.02 -32.63
C ASN A 37 -4.95 8.64 -33.96
N TYR A 38 -4.41 9.81 -34.35
CA TYR A 38 -4.75 10.51 -35.59
C TYR A 38 -4.65 9.63 -36.86
N ASP A 39 -5.76 9.46 -37.59
CA ASP A 39 -5.77 8.77 -38.89
C ASP A 39 -5.69 9.77 -40.06
N ALA A 40 -4.53 9.80 -40.71
CA ALA A 40 -4.28 10.65 -41.88
C ALA A 40 -5.09 10.28 -43.15
N ASP A 41 -5.73 9.11 -43.20
CA ASP A 41 -6.68 8.71 -44.25
C ASP A 41 -8.17 8.91 -43.84
N ALA A 42 -8.46 9.28 -42.58
CA ALA A 42 -9.82 9.59 -42.09
C ALA A 42 -10.42 10.87 -42.73
N VAL A 43 -11.76 10.88 -42.87
CA VAL A 43 -12.48 11.94 -43.60
C VAL A 43 -13.76 12.44 -42.92
N ASP A 44 -14.34 11.62 -42.05
CA ASP A 44 -15.42 11.98 -41.12
C ASP A 44 -14.96 11.53 -39.72
N ASP A 45 -15.00 12.43 -38.73
CA ASP A 45 -14.59 12.14 -37.36
C ASP A 45 -15.67 11.29 -36.64
N ASP A 46 -15.25 10.26 -35.91
CA ASP A 46 -16.14 9.40 -35.11
C ASP A 46 -16.09 9.68 -33.60
N GLY A 47 -15.27 10.64 -33.16
CA GLY A 47 -15.10 11.01 -31.75
C GLY A 47 -14.12 10.12 -30.99
N SER A 48 -13.26 9.37 -31.68
CA SER A 48 -12.21 8.54 -31.08
C SER A 48 -10.92 9.28 -30.71
N CYS A 49 -10.80 10.59 -30.99
CA CYS A 49 -9.55 11.34 -30.76
C CYS A 49 -9.06 11.29 -29.32
N ASP A 50 -7.77 11.00 -29.20
CA ASP A 50 -7.05 10.54 -28.00
C ASP A 50 -5.80 11.41 -27.84
N PHE A 51 -5.67 12.11 -26.70
CA PHE A 51 -4.85 13.33 -26.58
C PHE A 51 -3.94 13.32 -25.36
N ASP A 52 -2.81 12.63 -25.51
CA ASP A 52 -1.54 12.85 -24.79
C ASP A 52 -1.32 14.35 -24.52
N ALA A 53 -1.40 14.72 -23.24
CA ALA A 53 -1.54 16.10 -22.78
C ALA A 53 -0.30 16.64 -22.04
N ASP A 54 0.48 15.76 -21.40
CA ASP A 54 1.73 16.04 -20.71
C ASP A 54 2.98 15.83 -21.60
N ASP A 55 2.81 15.32 -22.84
CA ASP A 55 3.86 15.08 -23.86
C ASP A 55 4.82 13.92 -23.46
N ASP A 56 4.35 12.99 -22.61
CA ASP A 56 5.03 11.75 -22.19
C ASP A 56 5.13 10.70 -23.31
N GLY A 57 4.09 10.61 -24.15
CA GLY A 57 3.95 9.63 -25.23
C GLY A 57 2.86 8.56 -25.06
N VAL A 58 2.14 8.54 -23.92
CA VAL A 58 1.16 7.51 -23.55
C VAL A 58 -0.11 8.11 -22.94
N ALA A 59 -1.20 8.14 -23.72
CA ALA A 59 -2.53 8.47 -23.19
C ALA A 59 -3.06 7.32 -22.31
N ASP A 60 -3.28 7.56 -21.01
CA ASP A 60 -3.79 6.56 -20.06
C ASP A 60 -4.82 7.08 -19.02
N TRP A 61 -4.80 6.58 -17.79
CA TRP A 61 -5.73 6.95 -16.72
C TRP A 61 -5.23 8.14 -15.88
N LEU A 62 -3.99 8.58 -16.10
CA LEU A 62 -3.37 9.78 -15.50
C LEU A 62 -3.75 11.08 -16.24
N GLU A 63 -4.75 11.06 -17.13
CA GLU A 63 -5.21 12.23 -17.92
C GLU A 63 -6.55 12.79 -17.38
N VAL A 64 -6.63 13.05 -16.07
CA VAL A 64 -7.87 13.49 -15.41
C VAL A 64 -7.96 15.01 -15.40
N PHE A 65 -8.69 15.55 -16.36
CA PHE A 65 -8.97 16.99 -16.48
C PHE A 65 -9.88 17.51 -15.35
N GLY A 66 -9.38 18.49 -14.59
CA GLY A 66 -10.12 19.18 -13.53
C GLY A 66 -9.33 20.36 -12.95
N CYS A 67 -9.66 20.76 -11.72
CA CYS A 67 -8.84 21.71 -10.97
C CYS A 67 -7.79 20.95 -10.13
N THR A 68 -6.51 21.22 -10.38
CA THR A 68 -5.35 20.53 -9.76
C THR A 68 -4.69 21.37 -8.67
N ASP A 69 -5.04 22.66 -8.55
CA ASP A 69 -4.53 23.51 -7.47
C ASP A 69 -5.23 23.16 -6.14
N ALA A 70 -4.47 22.59 -5.21
CA ALA A 70 -4.94 22.18 -3.89
C ALA A 70 -5.40 23.34 -2.98
N ALA A 71 -5.19 24.60 -3.37
CA ALA A 71 -5.75 25.77 -2.69
C ALA A 71 -7.16 26.16 -3.20
N ALA A 72 -7.67 25.54 -4.27
CA ALA A 72 -9.00 25.83 -4.80
C ALA A 72 -10.12 25.17 -4.01
N PHE A 73 -11.25 25.87 -3.84
CA PHE A 73 -12.44 25.34 -3.16
C PHE A 73 -13.14 24.22 -3.96
N ASN A 74 -12.91 24.16 -5.27
CA ASN A 74 -13.36 23.08 -6.14
C ASN A 74 -12.21 22.18 -6.67
N TYR A 75 -11.08 22.17 -5.95
CA TYR A 75 -9.97 21.24 -6.16
C TYR A 75 -10.47 19.80 -6.27
N GLN A 76 -9.88 19.05 -7.19
CA GLN A 76 -10.16 17.64 -7.41
C GLN A 76 -8.84 16.88 -7.19
N SER A 77 -8.72 16.18 -6.06
CA SER A 77 -7.52 15.39 -5.72
C SER A 77 -7.20 14.24 -6.68
N GLY A 78 -8.18 13.84 -7.49
CA GLY A 78 -7.98 12.90 -8.60
C GLY A 78 -7.67 13.57 -9.94
N ALA A 79 -7.67 14.90 -10.04
CA ALA A 79 -7.31 15.63 -11.25
C ALA A 79 -5.79 15.80 -11.34
N THR A 80 -5.24 15.42 -12.48
CA THR A 80 -3.81 15.56 -12.82
C THR A 80 -3.56 16.80 -13.67
N GLU A 81 -4.52 17.16 -14.54
CA GLU A 81 -4.34 18.15 -15.59
C GLU A 81 -5.37 19.30 -15.50
N GLU A 82 -4.89 20.54 -15.58
CA GLU A 82 -5.71 21.75 -15.44
C GLU A 82 -6.69 21.94 -16.62
N ASP A 83 -7.99 21.83 -16.35
CA ASP A 83 -9.05 22.26 -17.26
C ASP A 83 -9.38 23.77 -17.13
N GLY A 84 -8.81 24.44 -16.12
CA GLY A 84 -9.05 25.85 -15.81
C GLY A 84 -10.40 26.12 -15.16
N SER A 85 -10.98 25.14 -14.46
CA SER A 85 -12.21 25.28 -13.68
C SER A 85 -12.02 25.80 -12.26
N CYS A 86 -10.79 25.98 -11.76
CA CYS A 86 -10.52 26.35 -10.38
C CYS A 86 -11.28 27.61 -9.89
N ASP A 87 -12.15 27.41 -8.90
CA ASP A 87 -12.81 28.45 -8.09
C ASP A 87 -12.22 28.38 -6.67
N TYR A 88 -11.79 29.50 -6.10
CA TYR A 88 -11.11 29.58 -4.80
C TYR A 88 -11.93 30.41 -3.81
N ASP A 89 -11.94 30.00 -2.53
CA ASP A 89 -12.57 30.73 -1.42
C ASP A 89 -11.54 31.69 -0.82
N TYR A 90 -11.52 32.91 -1.34
CA TYR A 90 -10.40 33.85 -1.16
C TYR A 90 -10.37 34.59 0.19
N ASP A 91 -11.46 34.63 0.98
CA ASP A 91 -11.45 35.24 2.33
C ASP A 91 -11.65 34.24 3.50
N ASP A 92 -11.57 32.93 3.20
CA ASP A 92 -11.51 31.82 4.18
C ASP A 92 -12.74 31.80 5.13
N ASP A 93 -13.89 32.26 4.62
CA ASP A 93 -15.22 32.29 5.28
C ASP A 93 -15.96 30.95 5.14
N GLY A 94 -15.68 30.20 4.08
CA GLY A 94 -16.32 28.92 3.74
C GLY A 94 -17.48 29.04 2.76
N VAL A 95 -17.67 30.20 2.10
CA VAL A 95 -18.85 30.50 1.26
C VAL A 95 -18.51 31.40 0.05
N LEU A 96 -18.34 30.77 -1.12
CA LEU A 96 -18.33 31.48 -2.43
C LEU A 96 -19.61 32.34 -2.64
N ASP A 97 -19.47 33.68 -2.71
CA ASP A 97 -20.53 34.68 -2.52
C ASP A 97 -20.45 35.87 -3.52
N ALA A 98 -19.92 37.01 -3.09
CA ALA A 98 -19.74 38.27 -3.80
C ALA A 98 -18.88 39.33 -3.05
N ASP A 99 -18.50 39.09 -1.79
CA ASP A 99 -17.53 39.91 -1.04
C ASP A 99 -16.06 39.47 -1.31
N GLU A 100 -15.82 38.40 -2.09
CA GLU A 100 -14.54 38.12 -2.75
C GLU A 100 -14.30 39.18 -3.85
N ILE A 101 -13.39 40.11 -3.58
CA ILE A 101 -13.04 41.20 -4.49
C ILE A 101 -11.52 41.13 -4.67
N PRO A 102 -11.04 40.34 -5.64
CA PRO A 102 -9.61 40.16 -5.88
C PRO A 102 -8.99 41.50 -6.31
N GLY A 103 -7.85 41.84 -5.71
CA GLY A 103 -7.08 43.03 -6.07
C GLY A 103 -5.99 43.35 -5.04
N CYS A 104 -4.89 43.96 -5.47
CA CYS A 104 -3.76 44.29 -4.60
C CYS A 104 -4.13 44.87 -3.22
N MET A 105 -3.64 44.21 -2.15
CA MET A 105 -3.86 44.59 -0.75
C MET A 105 -2.67 45.28 -0.09
N ASP A 106 -1.43 45.20 -0.63
CA ASP A 106 -0.34 45.98 -0.04
C ASP A 106 -0.53 47.49 -0.26
N SER A 107 -0.80 48.20 0.83
CA SER A 107 -0.84 49.66 0.93
C SER A 107 0.42 50.41 0.48
N ALA A 108 1.52 49.72 0.18
CA ALA A 108 2.72 50.28 -0.45
C ALA A 108 2.73 50.20 -1.99
N ALA A 109 1.95 49.31 -2.60
CA ALA A 109 1.81 49.22 -4.05
C ALA A 109 0.97 50.37 -4.63
N ASN A 110 1.21 50.72 -5.89
CA ASN A 110 0.60 51.89 -6.52
C ASN A 110 -0.82 51.65 -7.06
N ASN A 111 -1.22 50.38 -7.27
CA ASN A 111 -2.56 50.00 -7.68
C ASN A 111 -3.47 49.50 -6.52
N PHE A 112 -2.97 49.54 -5.28
CA PHE A 112 -3.66 49.17 -4.04
C PHE A 112 -5.16 49.57 -4.01
N ALA A 113 -6.02 48.60 -3.75
CA ALA A 113 -7.46 48.76 -3.73
C ALA A 113 -8.01 48.80 -2.29
N ASP A 114 -8.53 49.95 -1.83
CA ASP A 114 -9.15 50.09 -0.50
C ASP A 114 -10.52 49.40 -0.33
N THR A 115 -10.88 48.55 -1.30
CA THR A 115 -12.06 47.67 -1.32
C THR A 115 -11.74 46.26 -1.80
N ALA A 116 -10.47 45.89 -1.98
CA ALA A 116 -10.12 44.47 -2.14
C ALA A 116 -10.18 43.77 -0.78
N THR A 117 -10.52 42.48 -0.84
CA THR A 117 -10.66 41.60 0.34
C THR A 117 -9.60 40.51 0.37
N ASP A 118 -9.04 40.14 -0.81
CA ASP A 118 -7.86 39.29 -0.95
C ASP A 118 -6.92 39.80 -2.09
N ASP A 119 -5.63 39.46 -1.99
CA ASP A 119 -4.55 39.93 -2.84
C ASP A 119 -4.28 39.00 -4.03
N ASP A 120 -4.86 39.33 -5.18
CA ASP A 120 -4.82 38.55 -6.43
C ASP A 120 -3.45 38.50 -7.14
N GLY A 121 -2.38 38.83 -6.42
CA GLY A 121 -1.03 38.96 -6.96
C GLY A 121 -0.84 40.12 -7.94
N SER A 122 -1.86 40.95 -8.16
CA SER A 122 -1.77 42.07 -9.13
C SER A 122 -0.98 43.27 -8.64
N CYS A 123 -0.41 43.26 -7.43
CA CYS A 123 0.27 44.42 -6.83
C CYS A 123 1.37 45.03 -7.72
N ASP A 124 1.05 46.20 -8.27
CA ASP A 124 1.95 47.01 -9.10
C ASP A 124 2.91 47.80 -8.20
N TYR A 125 4.18 47.37 -8.14
CA TYR A 125 5.24 48.06 -7.41
C TYR A 125 6.08 48.98 -8.31
N ASP A 126 6.44 50.14 -7.76
CA ASP A 126 7.22 51.22 -8.36
C ASP A 126 8.72 50.95 -8.10
N LEU A 127 9.32 50.11 -8.93
CA LEU A 127 10.63 49.49 -8.63
C LEU A 127 11.79 50.51 -8.61
N ASP A 128 11.77 51.52 -9.49
CA ASP A 128 12.81 52.56 -9.54
C ASP A 128 12.61 53.74 -8.56
N ASP A 129 11.50 53.73 -7.80
CA ASP A 129 11.14 54.70 -6.74
C ASP A 129 10.94 56.16 -7.27
N ASP A 130 10.53 56.33 -8.54
CA ASP A 130 10.17 57.64 -9.16
C ASP A 130 8.82 58.18 -8.67
N GLY A 131 7.82 57.30 -8.52
CA GLY A 131 6.44 57.65 -8.18
C GLY A 131 5.42 57.50 -9.32
N ILE A 132 5.76 56.78 -10.40
CA ILE A 132 4.92 56.58 -11.60
C ILE A 132 5.25 55.21 -12.25
N LEU A 133 4.32 54.25 -12.22
CA LEU A 133 4.37 53.13 -13.19
C LEU A 133 4.10 53.64 -14.62
N ASP A 134 5.01 53.40 -15.57
CA ASP A 134 4.70 53.50 -17.00
C ASP A 134 5.29 52.40 -17.91
N ALA A 135 6.56 52.50 -18.31
CA ALA A 135 7.23 51.55 -19.20
C ALA A 135 8.74 51.45 -18.93
N ASP A 136 9.21 52.12 -17.87
CA ASP A 136 10.60 52.08 -17.41
C ASP A 136 10.73 51.10 -16.21
N GLU A 137 9.70 50.30 -15.87
CA GLU A 137 9.78 49.12 -14.99
C GLU A 137 10.07 47.84 -15.81
N ILE A 138 11.34 47.56 -16.11
CA ILE A 138 11.74 46.39 -16.92
C ILE A 138 12.90 45.66 -16.23
N SER A 139 12.64 44.48 -15.68
CA SER A 139 13.65 43.59 -15.11
C SER A 139 14.46 42.86 -16.18
N GLY A 140 15.72 42.55 -15.86
CA GLY A 140 16.64 41.78 -16.70
C GLY A 140 18.09 42.03 -16.29
N CYS A 141 19.06 41.64 -17.12
CA CYS A 141 20.46 41.98 -16.85
C CYS A 141 20.75 43.50 -17.01
N THR A 142 21.26 44.14 -15.95
CA THR A 142 21.67 45.56 -15.98
C THR A 142 23.14 45.80 -16.33
N ASP A 143 24.01 44.77 -16.32
CA ASP A 143 25.43 44.97 -16.61
C ASP A 143 25.68 45.11 -18.11
N SER A 144 26.09 46.32 -18.51
CA SER A 144 26.48 46.71 -19.88
C SER A 144 27.63 45.93 -20.54
N THR A 145 28.12 44.85 -19.92
CA THR A 145 29.13 43.93 -20.44
C THR A 145 28.64 42.48 -20.60
N ALA A 146 27.41 42.16 -20.20
CA ALA A 146 26.73 40.90 -20.53
C ALA A 146 26.16 40.93 -21.95
N ASN A 147 25.98 39.76 -22.58
CA ASN A 147 25.46 39.65 -23.95
C ASN A 147 23.93 39.81 -24.02
N ASN A 148 23.22 39.43 -22.95
CA ASN A 148 21.78 39.64 -22.82
C ASN A 148 21.41 41.00 -22.19
N TYR A 149 22.40 41.90 -22.00
CA TYR A 149 22.19 43.27 -21.56
C TYR A 149 21.20 44.05 -22.44
N ASN A 150 20.34 44.83 -21.80
CA ASN A 150 19.35 45.66 -22.48
C ASN A 150 19.40 47.11 -21.96
N GLU A 151 19.62 48.10 -22.84
CA GLU A 151 19.62 49.53 -22.45
C GLU A 151 18.23 50.10 -22.07
N HIS A 152 17.21 49.24 -22.00
CA HIS A 152 15.86 49.54 -21.52
C HIS A 152 15.48 48.74 -20.26
N VAL A 153 16.34 47.85 -19.77
CA VAL A 153 16.21 47.25 -18.44
C VAL A 153 16.67 48.28 -17.40
N THR A 154 15.97 48.31 -16.27
CA THR A 154 16.14 49.29 -15.19
C THR A 154 16.52 48.67 -13.85
N ASP A 155 16.08 47.44 -13.58
CA ASP A 155 16.42 46.68 -12.37
C ASP A 155 16.99 45.28 -12.69
N ASP A 156 17.88 44.81 -11.82
CA ASP A 156 18.71 43.62 -12.04
C ASP A 156 18.08 42.37 -11.42
N ASP A 157 17.69 41.41 -12.26
CA ASP A 157 17.15 40.11 -11.82
C ASP A 157 18.22 39.02 -11.65
N GLY A 158 19.48 39.32 -11.99
CA GLY A 158 20.59 38.38 -11.92
C GLY A 158 20.72 37.44 -13.13
N SER A 159 19.94 37.63 -14.21
CA SER A 159 19.96 36.78 -15.42
C SER A 159 21.17 36.97 -16.34
N CYS A 160 22.21 37.73 -15.95
CA CYS A 160 23.29 38.15 -16.86
C CYS A 160 24.12 37.01 -17.48
N ASP A 161 23.97 36.80 -18.80
CA ASP A 161 24.74 35.85 -19.61
C ASP A 161 25.99 36.50 -20.22
N TYR A 162 27.11 35.78 -20.25
CA TYR A 162 28.40 36.28 -20.74
C TYR A 162 28.89 35.51 -21.96
N ASP A 163 29.37 36.26 -22.96
CA ASP A 163 30.11 35.70 -24.09
C ASP A 163 31.48 35.18 -23.63
N LEU A 164 31.86 33.98 -24.09
CA LEU A 164 33.16 33.37 -23.76
C LEU A 164 34.17 33.47 -24.91
N ASP A 165 33.74 33.69 -26.16
CA ASP A 165 34.63 33.86 -27.33
C ASP A 165 34.64 35.29 -27.92
N ASP A 166 33.71 36.15 -27.47
CA ASP A 166 33.59 37.59 -27.78
C ASP A 166 33.08 37.86 -29.22
N ASP A 167 32.33 36.91 -29.83
CA ASP A 167 31.65 37.02 -31.15
C ASP A 167 30.38 37.89 -31.11
N GLY A 168 29.54 37.70 -30.09
CA GLY A 168 28.28 38.44 -29.87
C GLY A 168 26.98 37.64 -30.09
N ILE A 169 27.01 36.30 -30.10
CA ILE A 169 25.82 35.42 -30.20
C ILE A 169 26.01 34.17 -29.31
N LEU A 170 25.09 33.90 -28.39
CA LEU A 170 24.95 32.57 -27.78
C LEU A 170 24.17 31.65 -28.75
N ASP A 171 24.83 30.62 -29.29
CA ASP A 171 24.17 29.48 -29.93
C ASP A 171 24.94 28.16 -29.71
N ALA A 172 24.76 27.15 -30.57
CA ALA A 172 25.28 25.80 -30.36
C ALA A 172 26.74 25.60 -30.83
N ASP A 173 27.42 26.63 -31.33
CA ASP A 173 28.84 26.59 -31.72
C ASP A 173 29.81 26.62 -30.49
N GLU A 174 29.41 26.05 -29.35
CA GLU A 174 30.21 25.87 -28.12
C GLU A 174 30.90 24.48 -28.09
N VAL A 175 31.64 24.15 -29.16
CA VAL A 175 32.12 22.80 -29.45
C VAL A 175 33.58 22.62 -29.00
N SER A 176 33.78 21.93 -27.88
CA SER A 176 35.12 21.59 -27.36
C SER A 176 35.86 20.57 -28.23
N GLY A 177 37.12 20.86 -28.57
CA GLY A 177 38.02 19.98 -29.32
C GLY A 177 39.29 20.72 -29.77
N CYS A 178 40.28 20.02 -30.33
CA CYS A 178 41.53 20.68 -30.75
C CYS A 178 41.30 21.80 -31.81
N THR A 179 41.36 23.07 -31.39
CA THR A 179 41.20 24.27 -32.26
C THR A 179 42.50 24.69 -32.94
N GLY A 180 43.63 24.09 -32.56
CA GLY A 180 44.96 24.44 -33.04
C GLY A 180 45.18 24.08 -34.52
N SER A 181 44.93 25.02 -35.44
CA SER A 181 44.99 24.84 -36.91
C SER A 181 46.30 24.33 -37.57
N THR A 182 47.32 23.98 -36.77
CA THR A 182 48.56 23.29 -37.19
C THR A 182 48.75 21.92 -36.55
N ALA A 183 47.79 21.45 -35.74
CA ALA A 183 47.74 20.09 -35.22
C ALA A 183 47.28 19.11 -36.32
N ASN A 184 47.74 17.87 -36.26
CA ASN A 184 47.33 16.82 -37.19
C ASN A 184 45.97 16.20 -36.86
N ASN A 185 45.46 16.42 -35.64
CA ASN A 185 44.09 16.13 -35.22
C ASN A 185 43.22 17.39 -35.06
N TYR A 186 43.65 18.54 -35.60
CA TYR A 186 42.86 19.77 -35.63
C TYR A 186 41.44 19.52 -36.15
N ASP A 187 40.43 19.85 -35.36
CA ASP A 187 39.04 19.83 -35.81
C ASP A 187 38.62 21.25 -36.28
N PRO A 188 38.34 21.45 -37.59
CA PRO A 188 37.86 22.72 -38.11
C PRO A 188 36.40 23.03 -37.75
N GLY A 189 35.73 22.19 -36.95
CA GLY A 189 34.44 22.45 -36.32
C GLY A 189 34.51 22.65 -34.79
N ALA A 190 35.68 22.59 -34.17
CA ALA A 190 35.85 22.96 -32.76
C ALA A 190 36.09 24.47 -32.61
N THR A 191 35.56 25.04 -31.52
CA THR A 191 35.61 26.48 -31.20
C THR A 191 36.32 26.78 -29.89
N ASP A 192 36.25 25.87 -28.90
CA ASP A 192 37.04 25.92 -27.66
C ASP A 192 38.01 24.72 -27.55
N ASP A 193 39.18 24.91 -26.94
CA ASP A 193 40.29 23.95 -26.95
C ASP A 193 40.27 23.01 -25.73
N ASP A 194 39.88 21.75 -25.96
CA ASP A 194 39.86 20.70 -24.93
C ASP A 194 41.28 20.20 -24.51
N GLY A 195 42.33 20.71 -25.15
CA GLY A 195 43.72 20.35 -24.89
C GLY A 195 44.18 19.05 -25.57
N SER A 196 43.39 18.49 -26.50
CA SER A 196 43.69 17.21 -27.16
C SER A 196 44.72 17.28 -28.31
N CYS A 197 45.27 18.45 -28.65
CA CYS A 197 46.04 18.67 -29.87
C CYS A 197 47.38 17.90 -30.01
N ASP A 198 47.49 17.08 -31.06
CA ASP A 198 48.70 16.35 -31.52
C ASP A 198 49.39 17.09 -32.67
N TYR A 199 50.71 17.27 -32.61
CA TYR A 199 51.51 18.01 -33.60
C TYR A 199 52.63 17.17 -34.23
N ASP A 200 52.89 17.35 -35.53
CA ASP A 200 54.13 16.92 -36.19
C ASP A 200 55.21 17.97 -35.89
N LEU A 201 56.29 17.53 -35.24
CA LEU A 201 57.30 18.41 -34.64
C LEU A 201 58.49 18.74 -35.57
N ASP A 202 58.58 18.10 -36.73
CA ASP A 202 59.63 18.31 -37.75
C ASP A 202 59.09 18.96 -39.05
N ASP A 203 57.76 19.00 -39.21
CA ASP A 203 57.00 19.76 -40.25
C ASP A 203 57.18 19.17 -41.68
N ASP A 204 57.47 17.85 -41.78
CA ASP A 204 57.51 17.05 -43.03
C ASP A 204 56.11 16.59 -43.50
N GLY A 205 55.24 16.21 -42.55
CA GLY A 205 53.88 15.73 -42.79
C GLY A 205 53.68 14.21 -42.72
N ILE A 206 54.64 13.44 -42.19
CA ILE A 206 54.56 11.97 -42.03
C ILE A 206 55.31 11.51 -40.77
N LEU A 207 54.62 10.86 -39.81
CA LEU A 207 55.30 10.14 -38.73
C LEU A 207 56.13 8.96 -39.31
N ASP A 208 57.44 8.96 -39.05
CA ASP A 208 58.49 8.19 -39.75
C ASP A 208 59.70 7.91 -38.82
N ALA A 209 60.68 7.13 -39.27
CA ALA A 209 61.81 6.70 -38.46
C ALA A 209 62.95 7.75 -38.32
N ASP A 210 62.76 8.97 -38.80
CA ASP A 210 63.67 10.12 -38.58
C ASP A 210 63.29 10.93 -37.30
N GLU A 211 62.30 10.46 -36.52
CA GLU A 211 62.01 10.80 -35.11
C GLU A 211 63.14 10.26 -34.19
N VAL A 212 64.30 10.92 -34.18
CA VAL A 212 65.50 10.49 -33.44
C VAL A 212 65.53 11.16 -32.07
N SER A 213 64.87 10.50 -31.12
CA SER A 213 64.95 10.72 -29.68
C SER A 213 66.39 10.87 -29.16
N GLY A 214 66.68 12.00 -28.50
CA GLY A 214 67.93 12.27 -27.79
C GLY A 214 68.06 13.75 -27.42
N CYS A 215 68.90 14.09 -26.43
CA CYS A 215 69.04 15.48 -25.98
C CYS A 215 69.28 16.51 -27.11
N THR A 216 68.33 17.41 -27.32
CA THR A 216 68.35 18.50 -28.33
C THR A 216 68.85 19.83 -27.78
N GLY A 217 68.85 19.98 -26.45
CA GLY A 217 69.28 21.19 -25.74
C GLY A 217 70.74 21.55 -26.01
N SER A 218 70.98 22.52 -26.90
CA SER A 218 72.34 22.89 -27.36
C SER A 218 73.32 23.46 -26.29
N THR A 219 72.90 23.55 -25.03
CA THR A 219 73.70 23.89 -23.85
C THR A 219 73.93 22.72 -22.89
N ALA A 220 73.25 21.58 -23.07
CA ALA A 220 73.48 20.37 -22.30
C ALA A 220 74.85 19.77 -22.60
N ASN A 221 75.45 19.11 -21.61
CA ASN A 221 76.79 18.51 -21.75
C ASN A 221 76.79 17.23 -22.61
N ASN A 222 75.63 16.60 -22.80
CA ASN A 222 75.44 15.39 -23.60
C ASN A 222 74.67 15.59 -24.94
N TYR A 223 74.36 16.85 -25.30
CA TYR A 223 73.69 17.26 -26.54
C TYR A 223 74.13 16.49 -27.80
N ASP A 224 73.20 15.82 -28.47
CA ASP A 224 73.45 15.21 -29.79
C ASP A 224 72.94 16.11 -30.93
N SER A 225 73.89 16.62 -31.71
CA SER A 225 73.65 17.35 -32.96
C SER A 225 72.94 16.55 -34.08
N GLY A 226 72.64 15.28 -33.85
CA GLY A 226 71.85 14.41 -34.73
C GLY A 226 70.50 13.96 -34.15
N ALA A 227 70.14 14.37 -32.94
CA ALA A 227 68.78 14.19 -32.42
C ALA A 227 67.83 15.24 -33.01
N THR A 228 66.56 14.85 -33.19
CA THR A 228 65.49 15.69 -33.75
C THR A 228 64.36 15.95 -32.76
N ASP A 229 64.21 15.10 -31.74
CA ASP A 229 63.23 15.22 -30.65
C ASP A 229 63.87 14.92 -29.29
N ASP A 230 63.42 15.60 -28.23
CA ASP A 230 64.08 15.58 -26.91
C ASP A 230 63.44 14.57 -25.96
N ASP A 231 64.15 13.47 -25.73
CA ASP A 231 63.68 12.33 -24.93
C ASP A 231 63.85 12.52 -23.41
N GLY A 232 64.11 13.75 -22.97
CA GLY A 232 64.37 14.07 -21.57
C GLY A 232 65.74 13.61 -21.07
N SER A 233 66.63 13.11 -21.94
CA SER A 233 67.96 12.63 -21.54
C SER A 233 69.01 13.73 -21.32
N CYS A 234 68.66 15.01 -21.46
CA CYS A 234 69.62 16.12 -21.37
C CYS A 234 70.28 16.29 -19.99
N ASP A 235 71.60 16.05 -19.93
CA ASP A 235 72.44 16.37 -18.75
C ASP A 235 72.73 17.89 -18.73
N TYR A 236 72.08 18.61 -17.83
CA TYR A 236 72.34 20.03 -17.55
C TYR A 236 73.19 20.23 -16.28
N ASP A 237 73.97 21.30 -16.29
CA ASP A 237 74.90 21.73 -15.25
C ASP A 237 74.13 22.61 -14.24
N LEU A 238 73.50 22.01 -13.23
CA LEU A 238 72.40 22.64 -12.49
C LEU A 238 72.80 23.78 -11.54
N ASP A 239 74.08 23.92 -11.16
CA ASP A 239 74.59 25.09 -10.40
C ASP A 239 75.36 26.11 -11.27
N ASP A 240 75.51 25.84 -12.57
CA ASP A 240 76.17 26.69 -13.59
C ASP A 240 77.68 26.93 -13.35
N ASP A 241 78.38 26.02 -12.65
CA ASP A 241 79.86 26.00 -12.50
C ASP A 241 80.59 25.62 -13.80
N GLY A 242 80.06 24.62 -14.52
CA GLY A 242 80.63 24.06 -15.75
C GLY A 242 81.33 22.70 -15.60
N ILE A 243 81.06 21.95 -14.53
CA ILE A 243 81.61 20.61 -14.25
C ILE A 243 80.58 19.76 -13.49
N LEU A 244 80.04 18.69 -14.11
CA LEU A 244 79.40 17.62 -13.33
C LEU A 244 80.44 16.92 -12.44
N ASP A 245 80.28 16.92 -11.10
CA ASP A 245 81.15 16.20 -10.18
C ASP A 245 80.48 15.44 -9.00
N ALA A 246 80.29 16.06 -7.84
CA ALA A 246 79.88 15.38 -6.60
C ALA A 246 79.06 16.25 -5.64
N ASP A 247 78.88 17.53 -5.95
CA ASP A 247 77.99 18.43 -5.20
C ASP A 247 76.53 18.36 -5.74
N GLU A 248 76.26 17.54 -6.77
CA GLU A 248 74.93 17.06 -7.22
C GLU A 248 74.33 16.03 -6.23
N VAL A 249 73.94 16.47 -5.04
CA VAL A 249 73.45 15.57 -3.98
C VAL A 249 71.92 15.53 -3.99
N ALA A 250 71.38 14.44 -4.51
CA ALA A 250 69.96 14.10 -4.42
C ALA A 250 69.60 13.62 -2.99
N GLY A 251 68.49 14.14 -2.45
CA GLY A 251 67.94 13.77 -1.14
C GLY A 251 66.92 14.80 -0.66
N CYS A 252 66.17 14.49 0.40
CA CYS A 252 65.12 15.41 0.88
C CYS A 252 65.64 16.83 1.20
N THR A 253 65.03 17.84 0.55
CA THR A 253 65.35 19.27 0.71
C THR A 253 64.44 20.01 1.68
N HIS A 254 63.29 19.41 2.04
CA HIS A 254 62.33 20.00 2.96
C HIS A 254 62.85 20.03 4.40
N SER A 255 63.19 21.21 4.91
CA SER A 255 63.80 21.40 6.24
C SER A 255 62.90 21.13 7.46
N ILE A 256 61.81 20.40 7.27
CA ILE A 256 60.88 19.90 8.29
C ILE A 256 60.75 18.37 8.26
N ALA A 257 61.34 17.70 7.27
CA ALA A 257 61.43 16.24 7.22
C ALA A 257 62.55 15.73 8.14
N ASN A 258 62.35 14.57 8.77
CA ASN A 258 63.32 13.97 9.68
C ASN A 258 64.58 13.45 8.96
N ASN A 259 64.45 13.09 7.68
CA ASN A 259 65.58 12.71 6.83
C ASN A 259 66.17 13.84 5.98
N TYR A 260 65.77 15.10 6.22
CA TYR A 260 66.31 16.29 5.55
C TYR A 260 67.85 16.29 5.54
N ASP A 261 68.46 16.27 4.36
CA ASP A 261 69.90 16.42 4.21
C ASP A 261 70.24 17.90 3.92
N PRO A 262 70.84 18.65 4.86
CA PRO A 262 71.30 20.02 4.60
C PRO A 262 72.51 20.10 3.65
N GLY A 263 72.98 18.96 3.12
CA GLY A 263 73.88 18.84 1.99
C GLY A 263 73.20 18.44 0.67
N ALA A 264 71.91 18.09 0.66
CA ALA A 264 71.16 17.88 -0.58
C ALA A 264 70.90 19.21 -1.31
N THR A 265 70.94 19.14 -2.62
CA THR A 265 70.78 20.29 -3.54
C THR A 265 69.57 20.17 -4.44
N ASP A 266 68.99 18.97 -4.57
CA ASP A 266 67.81 18.69 -5.36
C ASP A 266 66.99 17.56 -4.71
N ASP A 267 65.66 17.59 -4.84
CA ASP A 267 64.75 16.73 -4.10
C ASP A 267 64.36 15.47 -4.89
N ASP A 268 64.67 14.30 -4.35
CA ASP A 268 64.39 13.01 -4.97
C ASP A 268 63.05 12.40 -4.53
N GLY A 269 62.23 13.14 -3.77
CA GLY A 269 60.97 12.65 -3.22
C GLY A 269 61.15 11.65 -2.08
N SER A 270 62.35 11.53 -1.52
CA SER A 270 62.61 10.66 -0.35
C SER A 270 62.11 11.24 0.98
N CYS A 271 61.58 12.47 1.00
CA CYS A 271 61.23 13.18 2.24
C CYS A 271 60.32 12.39 3.18
N ASP A 272 60.82 12.20 4.39
CA ASP A 272 60.27 11.36 5.45
C ASP A 272 59.88 12.25 6.64
N TYR A 273 58.63 12.21 7.06
CA TYR A 273 58.02 13.21 7.93
C TYR A 273 57.72 12.65 9.32
N ASP A 274 57.86 13.53 10.32
CA ASP A 274 57.46 13.32 11.71
C ASP A 274 55.94 13.59 11.77
N LEU A 275 55.12 12.56 11.97
CA LEU A 275 53.66 12.67 11.84
C LEU A 275 52.97 12.96 13.19
N ASP A 276 53.49 12.43 14.30
CA ASP A 276 52.99 12.70 15.65
C ASP A 276 53.67 13.90 16.36
N ASP A 277 54.73 14.47 15.77
CA ASP A 277 55.54 15.60 16.27
C ASP A 277 56.34 15.27 17.57
N ASP A 278 56.69 13.99 17.80
CA ASP A 278 57.61 13.54 18.87
C ASP A 278 59.05 14.02 18.65
N GLY A 279 59.52 13.99 17.39
CA GLY A 279 60.91 14.23 17.01
C GLY A 279 61.74 12.99 16.67
N ILE A 280 61.09 11.85 16.39
CA ILE A 280 61.67 10.56 16.01
C ILE A 280 60.82 9.96 14.87
N ASN A 281 61.45 9.18 14.00
CA ASN A 281 60.78 8.31 13.02
C ASN A 281 61.27 6.87 13.31
N ASP A 282 60.42 5.94 13.78
CA ASP A 282 60.82 4.56 14.12
C ASP A 282 59.83 3.39 13.86
N GLU A 283 59.00 3.01 14.83
CA GLU A 283 57.95 1.98 14.70
C GLU A 283 56.58 2.44 15.25
N ASP A 284 56.51 3.67 15.77
CA ASP A 284 55.32 4.34 16.28
C ASP A 284 54.72 5.33 15.24
N GLU A 285 54.87 5.08 13.91
CA GLU A 285 54.11 5.74 12.82
C GLU A 285 53.14 4.75 12.15
N ILE A 286 52.07 4.40 12.86
CA ILE A 286 51.03 3.47 12.40
C ILE A 286 49.79 4.31 12.05
N PRO A 287 49.47 4.50 10.75
CA PRO A 287 48.30 5.26 10.33
C PRO A 287 47.02 4.47 10.60
N GLY A 288 46.02 5.12 11.20
CA GLY A 288 44.71 4.56 11.47
C GLY A 288 43.91 5.47 12.40
N CYS A 289 42.68 5.10 12.75
CA CYS A 289 41.88 5.95 13.64
C CYS A 289 42.47 6.01 15.06
N THR A 290 42.86 7.22 15.49
CA THR A 290 43.40 7.48 16.84
C THR A 290 42.37 7.97 17.86
N ASP A 291 41.13 8.30 17.46
CA ASP A 291 40.10 8.74 18.43
C ASP A 291 39.50 7.54 19.17
N SER A 292 39.74 7.46 20.48
CA SER A 292 39.24 6.40 21.37
C SER A 292 37.71 6.30 21.51
N ASN A 293 36.94 7.18 20.87
CA ASN A 293 35.48 7.16 20.82
C ASN A 293 34.95 6.72 19.43
N ALA A 294 35.82 6.50 18.45
CA ALA A 294 35.47 5.93 17.15
C ALA A 294 35.41 4.40 17.22
N ASP A 295 34.68 3.80 16.29
CA ASP A 295 34.34 2.38 16.34
C ASP A 295 35.40 1.48 15.69
N ASN A 296 36.19 2.04 14.79
CA ASN A 296 37.40 1.41 14.22
C ASN A 296 38.71 1.92 14.84
N PHE A 297 38.63 2.51 16.05
CA PHE A 297 39.80 2.94 16.83
C PHE A 297 40.84 1.82 16.96
N ASP A 298 42.05 2.06 16.45
CA ASP A 298 43.17 1.14 16.58
C ASP A 298 44.08 1.59 17.76
N PRO A 299 44.17 0.81 18.86
CA PRO A 299 45.04 1.12 19.99
C PRO A 299 46.54 0.91 19.70
N GLU A 300 46.91 0.41 18.52
CA GLU A 300 48.27 0.40 17.98
C GLU A 300 48.50 1.55 16.96
N ALA A 301 47.48 2.29 16.52
CA ALA A 301 47.64 3.48 15.68
C ALA A 301 48.11 4.72 16.47
N THR A 302 48.84 5.58 15.78
CA THR A 302 49.56 6.73 16.35
C THR A 302 49.43 8.01 15.53
N ASP A 303 49.13 7.91 14.22
CA ASP A 303 48.78 9.04 13.36
C ASP A 303 47.36 8.86 12.77
N ASP A 304 46.61 9.96 12.70
CA ASP A 304 45.21 10.00 12.24
C ASP A 304 45.16 10.12 10.71
N ASP A 305 45.02 8.97 10.05
CA ASP A 305 44.80 8.88 8.60
C ASP A 305 43.39 9.33 8.16
N ARG A 306 42.53 9.69 9.13
CA ARG A 306 41.11 10.04 8.99
C ARG A 306 40.19 8.88 8.62
N SER A 307 40.59 7.65 8.92
CA SER A 307 39.70 6.48 8.81
C SER A 307 38.58 6.43 9.85
N CYS A 308 38.58 7.28 10.88
CA CYS A 308 37.67 7.18 12.03
C CYS A 308 36.17 7.09 11.69
N GLU A 309 35.58 5.91 11.94
CA GLU A 309 34.17 5.58 11.75
C GLU A 309 33.36 5.78 13.06
N TYR A 310 32.10 6.21 12.94
CA TYR A 310 31.20 6.49 14.07
C TYR A 310 29.78 6.01 13.75
N PHE A 311 29.45 4.78 14.15
CA PHE A 311 28.13 4.16 13.94
C PHE A 311 27.11 4.74 14.94
N THR A 312 26.56 5.90 14.58
CA THR A 312 25.79 6.80 15.46
C THR A 312 24.33 6.99 15.04
N ASN A 313 23.92 6.41 13.92
CA ASN A 313 22.56 6.35 13.42
C ASN A 313 22.31 5.00 12.72
N GLN A 314 21.05 4.66 12.46
CA GLN A 314 20.65 3.38 11.87
C GLN A 314 21.41 3.05 10.58
N GLY A 315 21.41 3.95 9.59
CA GLY A 315 22.10 3.73 8.32
C GLY A 315 23.58 3.37 8.49
N SER A 316 24.31 4.13 9.31
CA SER A 316 25.73 3.85 9.59
C SER A 316 25.94 2.52 10.34
N ILE A 317 25.03 2.12 11.23
CA ILE A 317 25.15 0.84 11.96
C ILE A 317 24.86 -0.34 11.03
N LEU A 318 23.94 -0.21 10.08
CA LEU A 318 23.67 -1.22 9.05
C LEU A 318 24.82 -1.29 8.04
N GLU A 319 25.33 -0.17 7.53
CA GLU A 319 26.54 -0.15 6.66
C GLU A 319 27.74 -0.81 7.34
N GLY A 320 27.93 -0.57 8.64
CA GLY A 320 28.94 -1.24 9.47
C GLY A 320 28.68 -2.75 9.66
N TYR A 321 27.43 -3.20 9.64
CA TYR A 321 27.07 -4.62 9.69
C TYR A 321 27.34 -5.31 8.33
N ASP A 322 26.85 -4.72 7.25
CA ASP A 322 26.88 -5.26 5.89
C ASP A 322 28.32 -5.37 5.33
N SER A 323 29.15 -4.38 5.66
CA SER A 323 30.60 -4.40 5.41
C SER A 323 31.37 -5.41 6.28
N GLY A 324 30.73 -5.97 7.32
CA GLY A 324 31.33 -6.91 8.27
C GLY A 324 32.23 -6.28 9.34
N GLN A 325 32.16 -4.96 9.53
CA GLN A 325 32.87 -4.24 10.59
C GLN A 325 32.23 -4.51 11.97
N LEU A 326 30.90 -4.59 12.03
CA LEU A 326 30.11 -4.96 13.19
C LEU A 326 29.66 -6.42 13.12
N SER A 327 29.61 -7.10 14.28
CA SER A 327 28.87 -8.36 14.41
C SER A 327 27.39 -8.08 14.70
N TYR A 328 26.51 -9.05 14.39
CA TYR A 328 25.07 -8.95 14.67
C TYR A 328 24.78 -8.52 16.12
N ASP A 329 25.39 -9.17 17.12
CA ASP A 329 25.24 -8.80 18.54
C ASP A 329 25.59 -7.33 18.83
N SER A 330 26.49 -6.75 18.02
CA SER A 330 26.96 -5.36 18.15
C SER A 330 26.08 -4.37 17.40
N ALA A 331 25.64 -4.71 16.18
CA ALA A 331 24.67 -3.95 15.40
C ALA A 331 23.33 -3.88 16.15
N TRP A 332 22.77 -5.02 16.53
CA TRP A 332 21.53 -5.14 17.34
C TRP A 332 21.58 -4.32 18.63
N SER A 333 22.71 -4.34 19.35
CA SER A 333 22.85 -3.58 20.59
C SER A 333 22.93 -2.06 20.36
N ARG A 334 23.56 -1.60 19.27
CA ARG A 334 23.65 -0.19 18.90
C ARG A 334 22.35 0.35 18.33
N LEU A 335 21.71 -0.41 17.43
CA LEU A 335 20.40 -0.08 16.87
C LEU A 335 19.38 0.06 17.99
N ARG A 336 19.41 -0.80 19.01
CA ARG A 336 18.67 -0.58 20.25
C ARG A 336 19.06 0.74 20.95
N GLU A 337 20.35 0.96 21.24
CA GLU A 337 20.81 2.15 21.98
C GLU A 337 20.47 3.49 21.28
N VAL A 338 20.27 3.51 19.96
CA VAL A 338 19.88 4.71 19.19
C VAL A 338 18.43 4.72 18.69
N ARG A 339 17.62 3.68 18.95
CA ARG A 339 16.21 3.60 18.51
C ARG A 339 15.22 3.21 19.61
N GLU A 340 15.64 2.77 20.80
CA GLU A 340 14.69 2.36 21.84
C GLU A 340 13.94 3.56 22.44
N CYS A 341 12.63 3.42 22.64
CA CYS A 341 11.84 4.44 23.34
C CYS A 341 12.45 4.67 24.72
N THR A 342 12.93 5.88 24.96
CA THR A 342 13.45 6.26 26.27
C THR A 342 12.33 6.89 27.10
N GLU A 343 11.91 6.18 28.16
CA GLU A 343 11.24 6.84 29.28
C GLU A 343 12.20 7.88 29.87
N ASP A 344 11.97 9.15 29.54
CA ASP A 344 12.71 10.28 30.10
C ASP A 344 12.55 10.30 31.64
N ASP A 345 13.49 10.90 32.38
CA ASP A 345 13.56 10.87 33.87
C ASP A 345 12.48 11.77 34.54
N ILE A 346 11.23 11.65 34.09
CA ILE A 346 10.04 12.40 34.54
C ILE A 346 9.57 11.80 35.87
N GLU A 347 9.77 12.53 36.97
CA GLU A 347 9.27 12.12 38.29
C GLU A 347 7.72 12.03 38.28
N ASP A 348 7.18 10.94 38.83
CA ASP A 348 5.75 10.67 39.03
C ASP A 348 4.89 10.52 37.74
N VAL A 349 5.44 9.85 36.70
CA VAL A 349 4.68 9.32 35.53
C VAL A 349 3.73 8.17 35.91
N GLU A 350 2.56 8.11 35.27
CA GLU A 350 1.46 7.19 35.62
C GLU A 350 1.18 6.11 34.56
N ASN A 351 1.37 6.39 33.26
CA ASN A 351 1.34 5.41 32.16
C ASN A 351 2.77 5.10 31.66
N SER A 352 3.05 3.93 31.08
CA SER A 352 4.31 3.74 30.33
C SER A 352 4.09 4.20 28.89
N PRO A 353 4.80 5.24 28.39
CA PRO A 353 4.68 5.65 26.98
C PRO A 353 5.32 4.63 26.04
N CYS A 354 6.25 3.81 26.54
CA CYS A 354 6.98 2.82 25.74
C CYS A 354 6.33 1.42 25.75
N GLU A 355 5.21 1.20 26.45
CA GLU A 355 4.46 -0.07 26.43
C GLU A 355 2.95 0.14 26.20
N ILE A 356 2.36 -0.75 25.38
CA ILE A 356 0.92 -0.83 25.12
C ILE A 356 0.36 -2.21 25.52
N VAL A 357 -0.84 -2.22 26.09
CA VAL A 357 -1.66 -3.39 26.39
C VAL A 357 -2.98 -3.33 25.62
N GLU A 358 -3.20 -4.29 24.73
CA GLU A 358 -4.49 -4.52 24.07
C GLU A 358 -5.25 -5.64 24.79
N MET A 359 -6.58 -5.56 24.84
CA MET A 359 -7.46 -6.67 25.20
C MET A 359 -8.46 -7.02 24.10
N GLY A 360 -8.22 -8.17 23.45
CA GLY A 360 -9.03 -8.74 22.38
C GLY A 360 -9.89 -9.93 22.80
N ILE A 361 -10.58 -10.56 21.83
CA ILE A 361 -11.41 -11.77 22.05
C ILE A 361 -10.94 -13.03 21.32
N GLY A 362 -10.07 -12.90 20.32
CA GLY A 362 -9.52 -14.02 19.56
C GLY A 362 -8.04 -14.22 19.90
N ASP A 363 -7.66 -15.46 20.24
CA ASP A 363 -6.27 -15.90 20.16
C ASP A 363 -5.99 -16.33 18.71
N ALA A 364 -4.77 -16.12 18.23
CA ALA A 364 -4.38 -16.50 16.87
C ALA A 364 -4.41 -18.03 16.66
N SER A 365 -4.67 -18.46 15.43
CA SER A 365 -4.59 -19.88 15.06
C SER A 365 -3.14 -20.32 14.84
N THR A 366 -2.35 -19.50 14.15
CA THR A 366 -0.92 -19.70 13.88
C THR A 366 -0.27 -18.37 13.48
N PHE A 367 1.05 -18.21 13.64
CA PHE A 367 1.78 -17.07 13.04
C PHE A 367 2.47 -17.42 11.71
N ASP A 368 2.09 -18.53 11.07
CA ASP A 368 2.50 -18.84 9.71
C ASP A 368 1.71 -17.99 8.68
N PRO A 369 2.33 -17.01 7.99
CA PRO A 369 1.64 -16.19 6.99
C PRO A 369 1.07 -16.98 5.80
N HIS A 370 1.49 -18.24 5.62
CA HIS A 370 1.04 -19.09 4.51
C HIS A 370 0.06 -20.19 4.96
N ASP A 371 -0.41 -20.17 6.23
CA ASP A 371 -1.56 -20.97 6.71
C ASP A 371 -2.46 -20.25 7.73
N ALA A 372 -2.29 -18.94 7.93
CA ALA A 372 -3.20 -18.11 8.70
C ALA A 372 -4.36 -17.60 7.83
N TYR A 373 -5.59 -17.68 8.34
CA TYR A 373 -6.78 -17.13 7.67
C TYR A 373 -7.86 -16.69 8.68
N ASP A 374 -7.40 -15.97 9.70
CA ASP A 374 -8.21 -15.30 10.71
C ASP A 374 -7.54 -13.98 11.12
N SER A 375 -8.34 -13.00 11.54
CA SER A 375 -7.87 -11.65 11.85
C SER A 375 -6.85 -11.62 12.99
N ALA A 376 -7.05 -12.42 14.06
CA ALA A 376 -6.17 -12.39 15.23
C ALA A 376 -4.76 -12.92 14.93
N SER A 377 -4.63 -13.84 13.97
CA SER A 377 -3.34 -14.20 13.37
C SER A 377 -2.77 -13.05 12.52
N GLY A 378 -3.61 -12.44 11.67
CA GLY A 378 -3.23 -11.30 10.81
C GLY A 378 -2.65 -10.11 11.59
N ASP A 379 -3.30 -9.72 12.68
CA ASP A 379 -2.92 -8.61 13.57
C ASP A 379 -1.47 -8.74 14.10
N VAL A 380 -0.96 -9.97 14.24
CA VAL A 380 0.44 -10.22 14.61
C VAL A 380 1.34 -10.35 13.39
N ILE A 381 0.88 -11.03 12.34
CA ILE A 381 1.68 -11.29 11.13
C ILE A 381 2.10 -9.98 10.45
N GLU A 382 1.19 -9.01 10.31
CA GLU A 382 1.46 -7.68 9.72
C GLU A 382 2.39 -6.78 10.56
N ASN A 383 2.78 -7.22 11.76
CA ASN A 383 3.79 -6.58 12.60
C ASN A 383 5.14 -7.31 12.59
N VAL A 384 5.20 -8.57 12.13
CA VAL A 384 6.38 -9.46 12.21
C VAL A 384 6.96 -9.80 10.83
N PHE A 385 6.15 -9.73 9.78
CA PHE A 385 6.55 -9.96 8.38
C PHE A 385 6.10 -8.77 7.52
N ASP A 386 6.94 -8.33 6.57
CA ASP A 386 6.50 -7.40 5.53
C ASP A 386 6.07 -8.16 4.25
N THR A 387 5.17 -7.53 3.50
CA THR A 387 4.75 -7.86 2.13
C THR A 387 5.48 -6.96 1.12
N LEU A 388 5.30 -7.18 -0.18
CA LEU A 388 5.86 -6.25 -1.19
C LEU A 388 5.20 -4.85 -1.13
N PHE A 389 3.91 -4.80 -0.75
CA PHE A 389 3.10 -3.59 -0.60
C PHE A 389 2.19 -3.75 0.62
N ARG A 390 1.87 -2.67 1.36
CA ARG A 390 0.85 -2.69 2.43
C ARG A 390 -0.37 -1.87 2.05
N TYR A 391 -1.44 -2.06 2.81
CA TYR A 391 -2.56 -1.13 2.89
C TYR A 391 -2.24 0.00 3.88
N GLU A 392 -2.62 1.24 3.55
CA GLU A 392 -2.60 2.38 4.47
C GLU A 392 -3.88 3.21 4.33
N GLY A 393 -4.31 3.86 5.42
CA GLY A 393 -5.40 4.83 5.37
C GLY A 393 -4.92 6.13 4.72
N ASP A 394 -5.70 6.68 3.78
CA ASP A 394 -5.32 7.87 3.02
C ASP A 394 -5.41 9.19 3.82
N GLY A 395 -6.08 9.16 4.97
CA GLY A 395 -6.38 10.32 5.82
C GLY A 395 -7.84 10.77 5.75
N ASN A 396 -8.57 10.42 4.69
CA ASN A 396 -9.96 10.81 4.44
C ASN A 396 -10.96 9.67 4.74
N GLY A 397 -10.48 8.42 4.72
CA GLY A 397 -11.25 7.21 5.07
C GLY A 397 -11.12 6.07 4.05
N ASP A 398 -10.46 6.33 2.92
CA ASP A 398 -10.15 5.35 1.88
C ASP A 398 -8.80 4.66 2.16
N VAL A 399 -8.44 3.69 1.31
CA VAL A 399 -7.24 2.85 1.50
C VAL A 399 -6.34 2.89 0.28
N ALA A 400 -5.09 3.27 0.48
CA ALA A 400 -4.02 3.23 -0.52
C ALA A 400 -3.24 1.91 -0.45
N ILE A 401 -2.64 1.51 -1.58
CA ILE A 401 -1.64 0.43 -1.63
C ILE A 401 -0.27 1.08 -1.82
N VAL A 402 0.64 0.88 -0.87
CA VAL A 402 1.94 1.59 -0.83
C VAL A 402 3.15 0.66 -0.93
N PRO A 403 4.30 1.11 -1.49
CA PRO A 403 5.50 0.26 -1.64
C PRO A 403 6.18 -0.09 -0.30
N ARG A 404 6.28 -1.39 0.03
CA ARG A 404 6.99 -1.90 1.22
C ARG A 404 8.26 -2.63 0.82
N LEU A 405 8.33 -3.97 0.81
CA LEU A 405 9.56 -4.66 0.38
C LEU A 405 9.90 -4.41 -1.10
N ALA A 406 8.89 -4.06 -1.93
CA ALA A 406 9.12 -3.48 -3.25
C ALA A 406 9.17 -1.94 -3.18
N THR A 407 10.00 -1.32 -4.02
CA THR A 407 9.99 0.12 -4.29
C THR A 407 8.99 0.48 -5.39
N GLY A 408 8.67 -0.46 -6.28
CA GLY A 408 7.73 -0.30 -7.38
C GLY A 408 7.80 -1.48 -8.36
N PHE A 409 6.97 -1.46 -9.39
CA PHE A 409 6.88 -2.51 -10.40
C PHE A 409 6.54 -1.97 -11.79
N THR A 410 6.73 -2.81 -12.82
CA THR A 410 6.28 -2.56 -14.19
C THR A 410 5.46 -3.74 -14.71
N ILE A 411 4.49 -3.46 -15.59
CA ILE A 411 3.62 -4.46 -16.22
C ILE A 411 4.01 -4.64 -17.69
N GLY A 412 4.07 -5.88 -18.16
CA GLY A 412 4.29 -6.25 -19.56
C GLY A 412 3.09 -5.97 -20.47
N PRO A 413 3.29 -5.86 -21.80
CA PRO A 413 2.30 -5.37 -22.76
C PRO A 413 1.11 -6.31 -23.04
N ASP A 414 1.02 -7.45 -22.34
CA ASP A 414 -0.13 -8.36 -22.34
C ASP A 414 -0.85 -8.42 -20.98
N ASN A 415 -0.42 -7.61 -20.01
CA ASN A 415 -0.91 -7.58 -18.62
C ASN A 415 -0.73 -8.90 -17.85
N MET A 416 0.25 -9.73 -18.25
CA MET A 416 0.55 -11.01 -17.58
C MET A 416 1.91 -11.03 -16.90
N GLU A 417 2.90 -10.29 -17.40
CA GLU A 417 4.25 -10.21 -16.82
C GLU A 417 4.36 -9.01 -15.87
N TYR A 418 4.80 -9.21 -14.62
CA TYR A 418 5.05 -8.15 -13.63
C TYR A 418 6.50 -8.25 -13.16
N THR A 419 7.26 -7.15 -13.24
CA THR A 419 8.63 -7.08 -12.72
C THR A 419 8.71 -6.13 -11.53
N PHE A 420 9.15 -6.64 -10.38
CA PHE A 420 9.26 -5.90 -9.12
C PHE A 420 10.71 -5.51 -8.83
N ASN A 421 10.91 -4.27 -8.38
CA ASN A 421 12.19 -3.79 -7.86
C ASN A 421 12.09 -3.77 -6.33
N LEU A 422 12.99 -4.48 -5.65
CA LEU A 422 13.00 -4.61 -4.18
C LEU A 422 13.82 -3.49 -3.53
N ARG A 423 13.63 -3.29 -2.21
CA ARG A 423 14.52 -2.44 -1.41
C ARG A 423 15.83 -3.17 -1.12
N ASP A 424 16.94 -2.46 -1.25
CA ASP A 424 18.27 -2.92 -0.84
C ASP A 424 18.44 -2.76 0.69
N GLY A 425 19.39 -3.49 1.29
CA GLY A 425 19.72 -3.40 2.73
C GLY A 425 18.64 -3.90 3.71
N VAL A 426 17.56 -4.53 3.22
CA VAL A 426 16.51 -5.09 4.10
C VAL A 426 17.01 -6.36 4.78
N HIS A 427 16.87 -6.41 6.10
CA HIS A 427 17.32 -7.54 6.92
C HIS A 427 16.15 -8.26 7.61
N PHE A 428 16.21 -9.59 7.61
CA PHE A 428 15.42 -10.41 8.53
C PHE A 428 15.83 -10.11 9.97
N SER A 429 14.91 -10.36 10.91
CA SER A 429 15.11 -10.05 12.34
C SER A 429 16.27 -10.79 13.04
N ASN A 430 16.97 -11.70 12.36
CA ASN A 430 18.23 -12.34 12.81
C ASN A 430 19.50 -11.81 12.13
N GLY A 431 19.39 -10.82 11.25
CA GLY A 431 20.50 -10.24 10.48
C GLY A 431 20.81 -10.94 9.15
N ASP A 432 20.04 -11.93 8.70
CA ASP A 432 20.19 -12.41 7.31
C ASP A 432 19.65 -11.33 6.35
N LEU A 433 20.38 -11.03 5.28
CA LEU A 433 19.94 -10.11 4.23
C LEU A 433 18.81 -10.74 3.42
N MET A 434 17.72 -9.99 3.20
CA MET A 434 16.61 -10.39 2.34
C MET A 434 16.96 -10.21 0.86
N THR A 435 16.54 -11.16 0.02
CA THR A 435 16.77 -11.10 -1.43
C THR A 435 15.52 -11.47 -2.24
N ALA A 436 15.57 -11.22 -3.55
CA ALA A 436 14.63 -11.75 -4.52
C ALA A 436 14.46 -13.28 -4.46
N GLU A 437 15.48 -14.04 -4.03
CA GLU A 437 15.34 -15.49 -3.82
C GLU A 437 14.39 -15.82 -2.67
N ASP A 438 14.28 -14.98 -1.63
CA ASP A 438 13.34 -15.15 -0.52
C ASP A 438 11.90 -14.86 -0.94
N VAL A 439 11.68 -13.83 -1.77
CA VAL A 439 10.34 -13.51 -2.31
C VAL A 439 9.82 -14.66 -3.19
N ALA A 440 10.64 -15.10 -4.16
CA ALA A 440 10.29 -16.21 -5.03
C ALA A 440 10.11 -17.54 -4.26
N TYR A 441 10.91 -17.78 -3.22
CA TYR A 441 10.73 -18.91 -2.31
C TYR A 441 9.41 -18.79 -1.53
N SER A 442 9.07 -17.62 -1.01
CA SER A 442 7.87 -17.38 -0.19
C SER A 442 6.58 -17.64 -0.96
N TRP A 443 6.44 -17.10 -2.17
CA TRP A 443 5.24 -17.34 -2.96
C TRP A 443 5.16 -18.79 -3.48
N CYS A 444 6.30 -19.39 -3.86
CA CYS A 444 6.34 -20.83 -4.15
C CYS A 444 6.06 -21.70 -2.91
N ARG A 445 6.39 -21.24 -1.69
CA ARG A 445 6.06 -21.95 -0.44
C ARG A 445 4.55 -22.06 -0.27
N VAL A 446 3.80 -20.96 -0.40
CA VAL A 446 2.32 -20.96 -0.40
C VAL A 446 1.79 -22.05 -1.34
N ILE A 447 2.14 -21.96 -2.62
CA ILE A 447 1.64 -22.80 -3.73
C ILE A 447 2.03 -24.28 -3.57
N SER A 448 3.21 -24.56 -2.99
CA SER A 448 3.71 -25.94 -2.84
C SER A 448 3.31 -26.60 -1.51
N TYR A 449 2.95 -25.80 -0.51
CA TYR A 449 2.42 -26.25 0.77
C TYR A 449 0.90 -26.47 0.69
N GLY A 450 0.17 -25.57 0.02
CA GLY A 450 -1.27 -25.67 -0.23
C GLY A 450 -2.15 -25.47 1.02
N SER A 451 -1.64 -24.74 2.02
CA SER A 451 -2.34 -24.30 3.24
C SER A 451 -3.33 -25.34 3.79
N PRO A 452 -2.85 -26.50 4.26
CA PRO A 452 -3.69 -27.67 4.53
C PRO A 452 -4.72 -27.47 5.66
N ASP A 453 -4.50 -26.53 6.59
CA ASP A 453 -5.39 -26.31 7.72
C ASP A 453 -6.31 -25.07 7.54
N SER A 454 -5.91 -24.05 6.76
CA SER A 454 -6.71 -22.84 6.47
C SER A 454 -7.24 -22.70 5.04
N HIS A 455 -6.56 -23.32 4.08
CA HIS A 455 -6.73 -23.22 2.63
C HIS A 455 -6.41 -21.86 1.98
N VAL A 456 -5.81 -20.89 2.70
CA VAL A 456 -5.52 -19.52 2.21
C VAL A 456 -4.72 -19.46 0.90
N GLY A 457 -3.88 -20.46 0.60
CA GLY A 457 -3.08 -20.52 -0.63
C GLY A 457 -3.86 -20.42 -1.95
N TRP A 458 -5.19 -20.64 -1.94
CA TRP A 458 -6.08 -20.42 -3.09
C TRP A 458 -5.90 -19.03 -3.73
N ILE A 459 -5.59 -18.02 -2.91
CA ILE A 459 -5.42 -16.61 -3.29
C ILE A 459 -4.30 -16.45 -4.34
N LEU A 460 -3.18 -17.18 -4.20
CA LEU A 460 -2.05 -17.15 -5.15
C LEU A 460 -2.13 -18.30 -6.19
N GLU A 461 -2.53 -19.51 -5.79
CA GLU A 461 -2.60 -20.69 -6.66
C GLU A 461 -3.51 -20.52 -7.88
N GLN A 462 -4.51 -19.64 -7.80
CA GLN A 462 -5.40 -19.30 -8.92
C GLN A 462 -4.74 -18.45 -10.02
N ASN A 463 -3.60 -17.81 -9.72
CA ASN A 463 -2.95 -16.82 -10.58
C ASN A 463 -1.55 -17.25 -11.08
N ILE A 464 -0.78 -18.00 -10.27
CA ILE A 464 0.63 -18.33 -10.52
C ILE A 464 1.02 -19.74 -10.04
N ASP A 465 2.12 -20.28 -10.56
CA ASP A 465 2.83 -21.45 -9.99
C ASP A 465 4.33 -21.19 -9.74
N CYS A 466 5.05 -22.16 -9.17
CA CYS A 466 6.49 -22.04 -8.95
C CYS A 466 7.35 -21.97 -10.23
N ASP A 467 6.84 -22.40 -11.39
CA ASP A 467 7.53 -22.25 -12.69
C ASP A 467 7.27 -20.84 -13.28
N SER A 468 6.42 -20.04 -12.65
CA SER A 468 6.00 -18.68 -13.05
C SER A 468 6.86 -17.56 -12.44
N LEU A 469 7.86 -17.89 -11.61
CA LEU A 469 8.68 -16.95 -10.83
C LEU A 469 10.14 -16.98 -11.32
N GLU A 470 10.67 -15.85 -11.80
CA GLU A 470 12.05 -15.72 -12.29
C GLU A 470 12.81 -14.63 -11.51
N VAL A 471 13.81 -15.05 -10.71
CA VAL A 471 14.77 -14.13 -10.08
C VAL A 471 15.76 -13.65 -11.13
N VAL A 472 15.88 -12.33 -11.29
CA VAL A 472 16.75 -11.68 -12.27
C VAL A 472 18.11 -11.38 -11.64
N ASP A 473 18.10 -10.78 -10.46
CA ASP A 473 19.24 -10.51 -9.58
C ASP A 473 18.75 -10.34 -8.12
N ASP A 474 19.66 -10.02 -7.20
CA ASP A 474 19.41 -10.06 -5.75
C ASP A 474 18.27 -9.11 -5.31
N THR A 475 17.98 -8.04 -6.07
CA THR A 475 16.91 -7.07 -5.78
C THR A 475 15.83 -6.99 -6.88
N THR A 476 15.87 -7.82 -7.92
CA THR A 476 14.93 -7.78 -9.04
C THR A 476 14.35 -9.17 -9.35
N PHE A 477 13.02 -9.28 -9.41
CA PHE A 477 12.36 -10.50 -9.89
C PHE A 477 11.12 -10.22 -10.73
N THR A 478 10.77 -11.20 -11.56
CA THR A 478 9.63 -11.17 -12.47
C THR A 478 8.68 -12.33 -12.15
N VAL A 479 7.37 -12.08 -12.27
CA VAL A 479 6.32 -13.10 -12.20
C VAL A 479 5.44 -13.06 -13.45
N THR A 480 5.06 -14.23 -13.96
CA THR A 480 4.14 -14.36 -15.10
C THR A 480 2.82 -14.98 -14.66
N LEU A 481 1.74 -14.21 -14.68
CA LEU A 481 0.40 -14.72 -14.37
C LEU A 481 -0.09 -15.72 -15.43
N PHE A 482 -0.99 -16.63 -15.06
CA PHE A 482 -1.65 -17.53 -16.02
C PHE A 482 -2.56 -16.80 -17.03
N GLN A 483 -3.06 -15.63 -16.64
CA GLN A 483 -3.96 -14.74 -17.36
C GLN A 483 -3.88 -13.34 -16.73
N PRO A 484 -4.29 -12.25 -17.42
CA PRO A 484 -4.37 -10.93 -16.81
C PRO A 484 -5.28 -10.93 -15.58
N TYR A 485 -4.93 -10.15 -14.55
CA TYR A 485 -5.74 -9.97 -13.35
C TYR A 485 -5.49 -8.60 -12.72
N ALA A 486 -6.50 -7.72 -12.76
CA ALA A 486 -6.38 -6.34 -12.27
C ALA A 486 -6.04 -6.27 -10.77
N GLY A 487 -6.60 -7.18 -9.95
CA GLY A 487 -6.41 -7.20 -8.50
C GLY A 487 -5.08 -7.81 -8.01
N PHE A 488 -4.16 -8.20 -8.90
CA PHE A 488 -2.95 -8.96 -8.51
C PHE A 488 -2.09 -8.24 -7.45
N VAL A 489 -1.92 -6.93 -7.57
CA VAL A 489 -1.10 -6.13 -6.64
C VAL A 489 -1.75 -6.05 -5.26
N SER A 490 -3.08 -5.85 -5.19
CA SER A 490 -3.86 -5.95 -3.95
C SER A 490 -3.72 -7.35 -3.34
N THR A 491 -3.83 -8.39 -4.15
CA THR A 491 -3.71 -9.79 -3.71
C THR A 491 -2.36 -10.10 -3.04
N ILE A 492 -1.24 -9.57 -3.55
CA ILE A 492 0.09 -9.76 -2.93
C ILE A 492 0.41 -8.78 -1.78
N ALA A 493 -0.48 -7.80 -1.53
CA ALA A 493 -0.38 -6.90 -0.38
C ALA A 493 -0.98 -7.49 0.90
N TYR A 494 -1.76 -8.57 0.79
CA TYR A 494 -2.26 -9.34 1.93
C TYR A 494 -1.19 -10.26 2.53
N THR A 495 -1.39 -10.71 3.77
CA THR A 495 -0.46 -11.55 4.57
C THR A 495 0.06 -12.79 3.83
N VAL A 496 -0.74 -13.40 2.94
CA VAL A 496 -0.32 -14.54 2.11
C VAL A 496 0.85 -14.21 1.17
N GLY A 497 1.03 -12.94 0.81
CA GLY A 497 2.16 -12.43 0.02
C GLY A 497 3.44 -12.14 0.82
N ALA A 498 3.41 -12.31 2.16
CA ALA A 498 4.51 -11.95 3.04
C ALA A 498 5.78 -12.78 2.82
N VAL A 499 6.93 -12.14 3.00
CA VAL A 499 8.24 -12.73 2.72
C VAL A 499 8.81 -13.38 3.97
N VAL A 500 9.27 -14.63 3.83
CA VAL A 500 9.86 -15.44 4.91
C VAL A 500 11.28 -15.85 4.57
N ASN A 501 12.15 -15.94 5.58
CA ASN A 501 13.55 -16.32 5.40
C ASN A 501 13.68 -17.75 4.83
N LYS A 502 14.19 -17.82 3.60
CA LYS A 502 14.34 -19.05 2.82
C LYS A 502 15.25 -20.07 3.51
N ASP A 503 16.46 -19.65 3.88
CA ASP A 503 17.49 -20.54 4.40
C ASP A 503 17.11 -21.12 5.78
N LEU A 504 16.49 -20.30 6.64
CA LEU A 504 15.93 -20.76 7.91
C LEU A 504 14.74 -21.71 7.69
N CYS A 505 13.81 -21.40 6.79
CA CYS A 505 12.67 -22.28 6.50
C CYS A 505 13.13 -23.61 5.88
N GLU A 506 14.04 -23.62 4.90
CA GLU A 506 14.63 -24.86 4.36
C GLU A 506 15.34 -25.67 5.46
N SER A 507 16.06 -25.02 6.37
CA SER A 507 16.76 -25.71 7.47
C SER A 507 15.82 -26.34 8.51
N ASN A 508 14.59 -25.82 8.63
CA ASN A 508 13.57 -26.26 9.59
C ASN A 508 12.39 -27.04 8.95
N ASN A 509 12.40 -27.29 7.64
CA ASN A 509 11.39 -28.11 6.95
C ASN A 509 11.45 -29.58 7.44
N ASN A 510 10.55 -29.92 8.37
CA ASN A 510 10.54 -31.15 9.12
C ASN A 510 9.50 -32.14 8.55
N SER A 511 9.99 -33.10 7.77
CA SER A 511 9.20 -34.18 7.15
C SER A 511 8.36 -33.79 5.93
N GLY A 512 8.51 -32.57 5.40
CA GLY A 512 7.70 -32.06 4.29
C GLY A 512 6.47 -31.28 4.76
N ASP A 513 6.59 -30.57 5.87
CA ASP A 513 5.63 -29.61 6.42
C ASP A 513 5.83 -28.18 5.87
N HIS A 514 6.81 -27.99 4.97
CA HIS A 514 7.20 -26.68 4.45
C HIS A 514 7.52 -25.68 5.59
N CYS A 515 8.18 -26.17 6.65
CA CYS A 515 8.57 -25.45 7.86
C CYS A 515 7.43 -24.89 8.74
N HIS A 516 6.17 -25.30 8.51
CA HIS A 516 5.02 -24.87 9.30
C HIS A 516 5.17 -25.14 10.81
N GLU A 517 5.70 -26.30 11.24
CA GLU A 517 5.91 -26.60 12.69
C GLU A 517 6.94 -25.65 13.33
N TRP A 518 7.76 -24.96 12.53
CA TRP A 518 8.70 -23.92 12.97
C TRP A 518 8.13 -22.50 12.85
N MET A 519 7.28 -22.24 11.85
CA MET A 519 6.68 -20.93 11.61
C MET A 519 5.55 -20.58 12.59
N ASP A 520 4.90 -21.58 13.20
CA ASP A 520 3.73 -21.37 14.09
C ASP A 520 3.95 -20.33 15.21
N GLU A 521 5.15 -20.27 15.80
CA GLU A 521 5.49 -19.30 16.86
C GLU A 521 6.26 -18.05 16.33
N ALA A 522 6.32 -17.84 15.01
CA ALA A 522 7.07 -16.77 14.31
C ALA A 522 8.44 -16.42 14.94
N PRO A 523 9.38 -17.38 14.96
CA PRO A 523 10.65 -17.24 15.68
C PRO A 523 11.60 -16.23 15.03
N LEU A 524 12.53 -15.69 15.83
CA LEU A 524 13.57 -14.73 15.41
C LEU A 524 14.23 -15.13 14.07
N GLY A 525 14.19 -14.22 13.10
CA GLY A 525 14.68 -14.42 11.74
C GLY A 525 13.64 -14.92 10.73
N SER A 526 12.42 -15.28 11.14
CA SER A 526 11.35 -15.72 10.23
C SER A 526 10.90 -14.62 9.26
N GLY A 527 10.72 -13.40 9.76
CA GLY A 527 10.26 -12.22 9.02
C GLY A 527 11.14 -10.98 9.20
N THR A 528 10.87 -9.98 8.36
CA THR A 528 11.56 -8.69 8.27
C THR A 528 10.92 -7.57 9.09
N GLY A 529 9.70 -7.78 9.62
CA GLY A 529 8.82 -6.72 10.14
C GLY A 529 9.36 -5.95 11.36
N ALA A 530 8.62 -4.91 11.75
CA ALA A 530 9.01 -3.99 12.81
C ALA A 530 9.15 -4.66 14.20
N TYR A 531 8.46 -5.77 14.44
CA TYR A 531 8.45 -6.46 15.73
C TYR A 531 8.80 -7.95 15.60
N ILE A 532 9.20 -8.53 16.72
CA ILE A 532 9.38 -9.98 16.91
C ILE A 532 8.50 -10.48 18.05
N VAL A 533 8.04 -11.72 17.95
CA VAL A 533 7.33 -12.41 19.03
C VAL A 533 8.30 -12.73 20.17
N GLU A 534 8.17 -12.06 21.32
CA GLU A 534 8.92 -12.41 22.53
C GLU A 534 8.34 -13.69 23.15
N SER A 535 7.01 -13.77 23.23
CA SER A 535 6.33 -14.96 23.75
C SER A 535 4.86 -15.02 23.34
N TRP A 536 4.37 -16.24 23.16
CA TRP A 536 2.95 -16.55 23.05
C TRP A 536 2.56 -17.52 24.16
N ILE A 537 1.48 -17.20 24.86
CA ILE A 537 0.79 -18.13 25.75
C ILE A 537 -0.64 -18.23 25.22
N ARG A 538 -0.89 -19.30 24.46
CA ARG A 538 -2.20 -19.65 23.88
C ARG A 538 -3.31 -19.48 24.94
N GLU A 539 -4.38 -18.79 24.56
CA GLU A 539 -5.56 -18.48 25.39
C GLU A 539 -5.26 -17.63 26.65
N ASP A 540 -4.15 -16.86 26.67
CA ASP A 540 -3.74 -15.95 27.76
C ASP A 540 -3.24 -14.60 27.19
N ARG A 541 -2.13 -14.59 26.44
CA ARG A 541 -1.58 -13.37 25.78
C ARG A 541 -0.48 -13.65 24.74
N ILE A 542 -0.23 -12.64 23.92
CA ILE A 542 0.89 -12.52 22.99
C ILE A 542 1.73 -11.30 23.42
N VAL A 543 3.06 -11.37 23.28
CA VAL A 543 3.97 -10.24 23.57
C VAL A 543 4.91 -10.02 22.39
N LEU A 544 4.91 -8.79 21.86
CA LEU A 544 5.79 -8.33 20.80
C LEU A 544 6.83 -7.35 21.35
N THR A 545 8.02 -7.34 20.75
CA THR A 545 9.13 -6.41 21.06
C THR A 545 9.88 -6.02 19.79
N PRO A 546 10.52 -4.84 19.69
CA PRO A 546 11.12 -4.36 18.44
C PRO A 546 12.15 -5.29 17.79
N ASN A 547 12.07 -5.35 16.46
CA ASN A 547 13.15 -5.78 15.58
C ASN A 547 14.10 -4.60 15.38
N TRP A 548 15.23 -4.55 16.09
CA TRP A 548 16.17 -3.42 15.95
C TRP A 548 16.82 -3.35 14.56
N MET A 549 16.82 -4.45 13.79
CA MET A 549 17.26 -4.50 12.38
C MET A 549 16.20 -3.95 11.40
N TYR A 550 15.05 -3.44 11.86
CA TYR A 550 13.98 -3.01 10.96
C TYR A 550 14.44 -1.93 9.99
N TRP A 551 14.07 -2.07 8.71
CA TRP A 551 14.67 -1.35 7.60
C TRP A 551 14.24 0.13 7.49
N GLU A 552 13.08 0.51 8.04
CA GLU A 552 12.63 1.91 8.05
C GLU A 552 13.43 2.76 9.04
N ASP A 553 13.85 3.95 8.62
CA ASP A 553 14.69 4.88 9.39
C ASP A 553 13.85 5.76 10.34
N ARG A 554 13.39 5.13 11.43
CA ARG A 554 12.65 5.77 12.54
C ARG A 554 13.06 5.14 13.88
N GLU A 555 13.03 5.93 14.94
CA GLU A 555 13.05 5.46 16.33
C GLU A 555 11.77 4.64 16.63
N PHE A 556 11.84 3.67 17.55
CA PHE A 556 10.67 2.91 18.00
C PHE A 556 10.00 3.63 19.15
N ASN A 557 8.72 3.99 19.00
CA ASN A 557 7.95 4.59 20.09
C ASN A 557 7.50 3.54 21.13
N LEU A 558 7.39 2.27 20.74
CA LEU A 558 6.92 1.18 21.58
C LEU A 558 8.00 0.11 21.72
N ASN A 559 8.52 -0.05 22.94
CA ASN A 559 9.45 -1.12 23.28
C ASN A 559 8.75 -2.47 23.50
N ARG A 560 7.43 -2.47 23.71
CA ARG A 560 6.67 -3.69 24.03
C ARG A 560 5.17 -3.52 23.76
N ILE A 561 4.57 -4.46 23.03
CA ILE A 561 3.11 -4.59 22.88
C ILE A 561 2.66 -5.90 23.54
N THR A 562 1.58 -5.86 24.32
CA THR A 562 0.97 -7.05 24.95
C THR A 562 -0.49 -7.16 24.55
N SER A 563 -0.82 -8.05 23.61
CA SER A 563 -2.22 -8.37 23.31
C SER A 563 -2.71 -9.50 24.22
N SER A 564 -3.80 -9.28 24.96
CA SER A 564 -4.31 -10.17 26.01
C SER A 564 -5.70 -10.70 25.67
N ILE A 565 -5.92 -12.00 25.86
CA ILE A 565 -7.13 -12.67 25.35
C ILE A 565 -8.21 -12.71 26.44
N VAL A 566 -9.26 -11.92 26.28
CA VAL A 566 -10.29 -11.69 27.32
C VAL A 566 -11.71 -11.76 26.73
N SER A 567 -12.31 -12.95 26.76
CA SER A 567 -13.62 -13.20 26.16
C SER A 567 -14.78 -12.38 26.75
N GLU A 568 -14.83 -12.17 28.08
CA GLU A 568 -15.90 -11.42 28.73
C GLU A 568 -15.81 -9.91 28.50
N SER A 569 -16.78 -9.33 27.76
CA SER A 569 -16.84 -7.88 27.43
C SER A 569 -16.73 -6.98 28.66
N SER A 570 -17.50 -7.27 29.71
CA SER A 570 -17.45 -6.53 30.97
C SER A 570 -16.06 -6.52 31.65
N THR A 571 -15.18 -7.49 31.35
CA THR A 571 -13.80 -7.49 31.87
C THR A 571 -12.93 -6.54 31.04
N ARG A 572 -13.04 -6.56 29.71
CA ARG A 572 -12.34 -5.61 28.82
C ARG A 572 -12.78 -4.17 29.10
N LEU A 573 -14.09 -3.95 29.25
CA LEU A 573 -14.67 -2.65 29.61
C LEU A 573 -14.09 -2.13 30.93
N MET A 574 -13.96 -2.97 31.97
CA MET A 574 -13.35 -2.58 33.26
C MET A 574 -11.82 -2.43 33.23
N ALA A 575 -11.16 -2.91 32.17
CA ALA A 575 -9.71 -2.76 31.99
C ALA A 575 -9.39 -1.47 31.21
N PHE A 576 -10.19 -1.16 30.20
CA PHE A 576 -10.12 0.08 29.41
C PHE A 576 -10.67 1.29 30.19
N SER A 577 -11.85 1.19 30.81
CA SER A 577 -12.40 2.30 31.58
C SER A 577 -11.78 2.41 32.98
N HIS A 578 -11.11 3.53 33.23
CA HIS A 578 -10.85 4.02 34.58
C HIS A 578 -11.30 5.47 34.75
N HIS A 579 -11.98 5.72 35.87
CA HIS A 579 -12.47 7.05 36.26
C HIS A 579 -12.20 7.27 37.74
N GLY A 580 -11.65 8.44 38.06
CA GLY A 580 -11.39 8.89 39.40
C GLY A 580 -12.67 9.04 40.24
N SER A 581 -12.50 9.21 41.55
CA SER A 581 -13.61 9.19 42.53
C SER A 581 -14.71 10.27 42.37
N ASN A 582 -14.61 11.16 41.38
CA ASN A 582 -15.61 12.18 41.03
C ASN A 582 -16.39 11.86 39.75
N GLY A 583 -15.86 11.00 38.86
CA GLY A 583 -16.31 10.82 37.46
C GLY A 583 -15.34 11.37 36.41
N ASP A 584 -14.32 12.12 36.83
CA ASP A 584 -13.21 12.56 35.98
C ASP A 584 -12.41 11.32 35.45
N PRO A 585 -11.74 11.35 34.27
CA PRO A 585 -10.85 10.27 33.82
C PRO A 585 -9.68 10.01 34.78
N GLU A 586 -9.06 8.81 34.71
CA GLU A 586 -7.84 8.47 35.46
C GLU A 586 -6.92 7.63 34.54
N TYR A 587 -5.70 8.10 34.23
CA TYR A 587 -4.80 7.49 33.21
C TYR A 587 -3.98 6.30 33.76
N ASN A 588 -4.69 5.42 34.46
CA ASN A 588 -4.18 4.32 35.26
C ASN A 588 -4.99 3.04 34.91
N TYR A 589 -5.37 2.92 33.63
CA TYR A 589 -6.13 1.82 33.05
C TYR A 589 -5.30 0.52 32.96
N GLU A 590 -5.97 -0.64 32.86
CA GLU A 590 -5.30 -1.94 32.65
C GLU A 590 -5.14 -2.29 31.15
N ALA A 591 -5.76 -1.52 30.23
CA ALA A 591 -5.65 -1.71 28.77
C ALA A 591 -5.77 -0.38 28.00
N ASP A 592 -4.82 -0.13 27.10
CA ASP A 592 -4.80 1.01 26.15
C ASP A 592 -5.86 0.88 25.04
N PHE A 593 -6.08 -0.36 24.60
CA PHE A 593 -7.11 -0.74 23.63
C PHE A 593 -7.95 -1.87 24.20
N GLY A 594 -9.27 -1.78 24.01
CA GLY A 594 -10.19 -2.86 24.37
C GLY A 594 -11.25 -3.05 23.29
N GLY A 595 -11.61 -4.31 23.00
CA GLY A 595 -12.77 -4.60 22.16
C GLY A 595 -14.08 -4.24 22.87
N ILE A 596 -14.49 -2.97 22.83
CA ILE A 596 -15.71 -2.44 23.43
C ILE A 596 -16.95 -2.87 22.62
N ASN A 597 -18.04 -3.22 23.30
CA ASN A 597 -19.31 -3.55 22.64
C ASN A 597 -20.04 -2.27 22.18
N ILE A 598 -20.88 -2.35 21.15
CA ILE A 598 -21.58 -1.18 20.57
C ILE A 598 -22.40 -0.44 21.64
N GLU A 599 -23.13 -1.19 22.48
CA GLU A 599 -23.94 -0.64 23.57
C GLU A 599 -23.14 0.11 24.66
N ASP A 600 -21.86 -0.21 24.83
CA ASP A 600 -20.97 0.41 25.84
C ASP A 600 -20.22 1.64 25.28
N LEU A 601 -20.23 1.88 23.96
CA LEU A 601 -19.60 3.07 23.33
C LEU A 601 -20.17 4.39 23.86
N THR A 602 -21.44 4.37 24.29
CA THR A 602 -22.12 5.51 24.92
C THR A 602 -21.49 5.95 26.24
N GLU A 603 -20.63 5.14 26.88
CA GLU A 603 -19.83 5.59 28.03
C GLU A 603 -18.75 6.60 27.59
N PHE A 604 -18.12 6.40 26.42
CA PHE A 604 -16.93 7.14 25.96
C PHE A 604 -17.20 8.23 24.91
N CYS A 605 -18.20 8.03 24.05
CA CYS A 605 -18.46 8.86 22.87
C CYS A 605 -19.76 9.66 22.99
N TYR A 606 -19.92 10.70 22.16
CA TYR A 606 -21.17 11.48 21.96
C TYR A 606 -21.26 11.99 20.52
N ILE A 607 -22.42 12.50 20.09
CA ILE A 607 -22.56 13.22 18.81
C ILE A 607 -22.49 14.73 19.05
N ASP A 608 -21.49 15.39 18.46
CA ASP A 608 -21.40 16.87 18.46
C ASP A 608 -22.37 17.44 17.42
N HIS A 609 -23.60 17.69 17.86
CA HIS A 609 -24.66 18.30 17.07
C HIS A 609 -24.45 19.80 16.80
N ASN A 610 -23.47 20.45 17.42
CA ASN A 610 -23.40 21.91 17.48
C ASN A 610 -22.09 22.52 16.90
N GLY A 611 -21.06 21.70 16.74
CA GLY A 611 -19.76 22.01 16.14
C GLY A 611 -18.77 22.67 17.11
N ASN A 612 -18.91 22.50 18.43
CA ASN A 612 -18.04 23.16 19.42
C ASN A 612 -16.97 22.24 20.05
N GLY A 613 -17.11 20.90 19.95
CA GLY A 613 -16.24 19.95 20.64
C GLY A 613 -16.30 19.95 22.18
N GLU A 614 -17.32 20.54 22.83
CA GLU A 614 -17.54 20.52 24.29
C GLU A 614 -18.89 19.84 24.62
N PHE A 615 -18.88 18.75 25.41
CA PHE A 615 -20.10 17.99 25.74
C PHE A 615 -21.13 18.82 26.57
N ASP A 616 -22.24 19.28 25.95
CA ASP A 616 -23.12 20.34 26.49
C ASP A 616 -24.66 20.12 26.46
N GLU A 617 -25.45 21.15 26.82
CA GLU A 617 -26.94 21.10 26.91
C GLU A 617 -27.62 21.17 25.51
N GLY A 618 -27.27 20.26 24.60
CA GLY A 618 -27.89 20.17 23.27
C GLY A 618 -27.65 18.87 22.48
N GLU A 619 -26.78 17.99 22.95
CA GLU A 619 -26.20 16.88 22.17
C GLU A 619 -26.85 15.53 22.45
N ASP A 620 -26.45 14.52 21.67
CA ASP A 620 -26.98 13.16 21.74
C ASP A 620 -25.98 12.18 22.39
N ASP A 621 -26.45 11.50 23.44
CA ASP A 621 -25.76 10.40 24.12
C ASP A 621 -26.29 9.00 23.72
N GLU A 622 -27.29 8.92 22.82
CA GLU A 622 -27.81 7.66 22.25
C GLU A 622 -27.06 7.25 20.95
N LEU A 623 -26.14 8.08 20.43
CA LEU A 623 -25.28 7.82 19.25
C LEU A 623 -26.04 7.50 17.94
N ASP A 624 -27.23 8.08 17.76
CA ASP A 624 -28.17 7.74 16.67
C ASP A 624 -27.75 8.32 15.31
N ASP A 625 -26.98 9.42 15.29
CA ASP A 625 -26.64 10.24 14.09
C ASP A 625 -25.14 10.14 13.71
N LYS A 626 -24.66 8.91 13.52
CA LYS A 626 -23.34 8.59 12.95
C LYS A 626 -23.29 9.17 11.51
N PRO A 627 -22.25 9.93 11.10
CA PRO A 627 -20.84 9.78 11.50
C PRO A 627 -20.27 10.84 12.46
N ASN A 628 -21.06 11.81 12.94
CA ASN A 628 -20.58 13.03 13.64
C ASN A 628 -20.15 12.78 15.11
N VAL A 629 -19.38 11.73 15.35
CA VAL A 629 -18.94 11.29 16.69
C VAL A 629 -17.75 12.10 17.21
N ARG A 630 -17.76 12.38 18.51
CA ARG A 630 -16.62 12.89 19.30
C ARG A 630 -16.38 11.99 20.52
N GLY A 631 -15.15 12.00 21.02
CA GLY A 631 -14.81 11.40 22.31
C GLY A 631 -14.99 12.42 23.44
N LYS A 632 -15.38 11.94 24.63
CA LYS A 632 -15.41 12.72 25.87
C LYS A 632 -13.98 12.84 26.43
N ASP A 633 -13.77 13.77 27.38
CA ASP A 633 -12.52 13.97 28.12
C ASP A 633 -11.80 12.63 28.42
N GLY A 634 -10.54 12.47 28.00
CA GLY A 634 -9.75 11.24 28.18
C GLY A 634 -9.86 10.21 27.04
N TYR A 635 -10.62 10.48 25.98
CA TYR A 635 -10.90 9.54 24.89
C TYR A 635 -10.99 10.20 23.50
N ILE A 636 -10.51 9.50 22.49
CA ILE A 636 -10.71 9.82 21.07
C ILE A 636 -11.66 8.76 20.48
N CYS A 637 -12.82 9.21 20.01
CA CYS A 637 -13.75 8.39 19.22
C CYS A 637 -13.68 8.79 17.74
N THR A 638 -13.58 7.80 16.86
CA THR A 638 -13.49 7.94 15.40
C THR A 638 -14.57 7.09 14.74
N TYR A 639 -15.41 7.67 13.89
CA TYR A 639 -16.26 6.88 13.00
C TYR A 639 -15.36 6.16 12.00
N ARG A 640 -15.57 4.86 11.82
CA ARG A 640 -14.76 4.01 10.94
C ARG A 640 -15.69 3.27 10.00
N GLU A 641 -15.66 3.68 8.74
CA GLU A 641 -16.15 2.81 7.67
C GLU A 641 -15.17 1.64 7.54
N THR A 642 -15.70 0.44 7.39
CA THR A 642 -14.91 -0.75 7.12
C THR A 642 -15.58 -1.48 5.98
N TYR A 643 -14.82 -2.18 5.15
CA TYR A 643 -15.40 -2.98 4.07
C TYR A 643 -15.87 -4.37 4.56
N THR A 644 -16.06 -4.52 5.88
CA THR A 644 -16.48 -5.78 6.53
C THR A 644 -17.97 -6.04 6.30
N THR A 645 -18.29 -7.06 5.50
CA THR A 645 -19.66 -7.49 5.20
C THR A 645 -20.22 -8.36 6.32
N THR A 646 -21.41 -8.03 6.85
CA THR A 646 -22.22 -8.92 7.70
C THR A 646 -23.26 -9.66 6.84
N LEU A 647 -23.34 -10.99 6.94
CA LEU A 647 -24.13 -11.83 6.04
C LEU A 647 -24.67 -13.11 6.68
N ALA A 648 -25.59 -13.80 6.00
CA ALA A 648 -25.98 -15.18 6.30
C ALA A 648 -25.97 -16.08 5.06
N ALA A 649 -25.12 -17.11 5.08
CA ALA A 649 -24.95 -18.06 3.99
C ALA A 649 -26.05 -19.14 3.98
N MET A 650 -26.57 -19.51 2.80
CA MET A 650 -27.61 -20.54 2.62
C MET A 650 -27.04 -21.73 1.83
N ASN A 651 -26.92 -22.89 2.47
CA ASN A 651 -26.33 -24.09 1.87
C ASN A 651 -27.33 -24.84 0.99
N LEU A 652 -26.97 -25.09 -0.28
CA LEU A 652 -27.79 -25.82 -1.25
C LEU A 652 -27.75 -27.34 -1.05
N GLU A 653 -26.63 -27.88 -0.56
CA GLU A 653 -26.40 -29.32 -0.37
C GLU A 653 -26.04 -29.68 1.09
N PRO A 654 -26.94 -29.44 2.06
CA PRO A 654 -26.68 -29.68 3.46
C PRO A 654 -26.54 -31.18 3.81
N LYS A 655 -25.65 -31.47 4.75
CA LYS A 655 -25.38 -32.81 5.28
C LYS A 655 -25.96 -32.99 6.68
N ASP A 656 -26.40 -34.20 7.00
CA ASP A 656 -26.92 -34.55 8.33
C ASP A 656 -25.80 -34.80 9.36
N GLY A 657 -26.17 -35.18 10.58
CA GLY A 657 -25.22 -35.44 11.67
C GLY A 657 -24.42 -36.75 11.56
N ASP A 658 -24.75 -37.64 10.62
CA ASP A 658 -23.94 -38.81 10.26
C ASP A 658 -23.04 -38.53 9.04
N GLY A 659 -23.25 -37.38 8.35
CA GLY A 659 -22.45 -36.88 7.22
C GLY A 659 -23.02 -37.20 5.84
N ASP A 660 -24.23 -37.77 5.75
CA ASP A 660 -24.91 -38.05 4.48
C ASP A 660 -25.67 -36.80 3.98
N TYR A 661 -25.76 -36.61 2.66
CA TYR A 661 -26.50 -35.50 2.06
C TYR A 661 -28.01 -35.63 2.28
N ILE A 662 -28.67 -34.53 2.65
CA ILE A 662 -30.11 -34.49 2.93
C ILE A 662 -30.87 -34.36 1.60
N ILE A 663 -31.29 -35.49 1.03
CA ILE A 663 -32.07 -35.55 -0.21
C ILE A 663 -33.57 -35.68 0.11
N ASN A 664 -34.37 -34.72 -0.34
CA ASN A 664 -35.80 -34.61 -0.01
C ASN A 664 -36.66 -33.79 -1.00
N HIS A 665 -36.14 -33.50 -2.19
CA HIS A 665 -36.87 -32.79 -3.25
C HIS A 665 -36.56 -33.37 -4.64
N ASP A 666 -37.54 -33.30 -5.53
CA ASP A 666 -37.52 -33.76 -6.93
C ASP A 666 -37.20 -32.54 -7.83
N CYS A 667 -35.91 -32.28 -8.06
CA CYS A 667 -35.43 -31.13 -8.82
C CYS A 667 -35.59 -31.29 -10.34
N ASP A 668 -35.38 -32.49 -10.89
CA ASP A 668 -35.48 -32.73 -12.34
C ASP A 668 -36.91 -33.06 -12.84
N GLY A 669 -37.80 -33.49 -11.93
CA GLY A 669 -39.21 -33.81 -12.20
C GLY A 669 -39.48 -35.24 -12.68
N ASP A 670 -38.56 -36.20 -12.48
CA ASP A 670 -38.77 -37.63 -12.78
C ASP A 670 -39.75 -38.31 -11.79
N GLY A 671 -39.95 -37.72 -10.61
CA GLY A 671 -40.81 -38.25 -9.55
C GLY A 671 -40.05 -39.05 -8.48
N SER A 672 -38.77 -38.78 -8.29
CA SER A 672 -37.97 -39.26 -7.15
C SER A 672 -37.08 -38.15 -6.59
N ASP A 673 -36.92 -38.11 -5.27
CA ASP A 673 -36.12 -37.09 -4.61
C ASP A 673 -34.63 -37.26 -4.96
N ASP A 674 -34.02 -36.23 -5.55
CA ASP A 674 -32.65 -36.21 -6.07
C ASP A 674 -31.80 -35.05 -5.53
N CYS A 675 -32.41 -34.03 -4.94
CA CYS A 675 -31.76 -32.84 -4.36
C CYS A 675 -32.31 -32.48 -2.95
N ASN A 676 -31.76 -31.44 -2.32
CA ASN A 676 -32.36 -30.79 -1.15
C ASN A 676 -33.31 -29.66 -1.59
N VAL A 677 -34.36 -29.35 -0.80
CA VAL A 677 -35.20 -28.16 -1.06
C VAL A 677 -34.43 -26.83 -1.11
N MET A 678 -33.28 -26.70 -0.44
CA MET A 678 -32.45 -25.48 -0.49
C MET A 678 -31.78 -25.26 -1.87
N ALA A 679 -31.60 -26.32 -2.66
CA ALA A 679 -31.14 -26.18 -4.05
C ALA A 679 -32.15 -25.43 -4.94
N ASN A 680 -33.43 -25.42 -4.56
CA ASN A 680 -34.48 -24.69 -5.29
C ASN A 680 -34.39 -23.18 -5.02
N SER A 681 -34.07 -22.41 -6.08
CA SER A 681 -33.91 -20.95 -6.03
C SER A 681 -35.07 -20.22 -5.36
N SER A 682 -36.30 -20.70 -5.53
CA SER A 682 -37.50 -20.08 -4.98
C SER A 682 -37.64 -20.25 -3.46
N VAL A 683 -36.97 -21.23 -2.86
CA VAL A 683 -36.89 -21.37 -1.40
C VAL A 683 -35.93 -20.32 -0.84
N ARG A 684 -34.74 -20.19 -1.43
CA ARG A 684 -33.73 -19.20 -1.00
C ARG A 684 -34.20 -17.76 -1.24
N LEU A 685 -34.82 -17.48 -2.38
CA LEU A 685 -35.48 -16.21 -2.68
C LEU A 685 -36.55 -15.87 -1.63
N ALA A 686 -37.40 -16.83 -1.26
CA ALA A 686 -38.41 -16.63 -0.23
C ALA A 686 -37.79 -16.40 1.17
N ILE A 687 -36.65 -17.01 1.48
CA ILE A 687 -35.89 -16.76 2.71
C ILE A 687 -35.34 -15.32 2.73
N SER A 688 -34.74 -14.83 1.64
CA SER A 688 -34.29 -13.43 1.53
C SER A 688 -35.43 -12.44 1.77
N TYR A 689 -36.60 -12.63 1.15
CA TYR A 689 -37.78 -11.79 1.41
C TYR A 689 -38.45 -12.02 2.78
N ALA A 690 -37.95 -12.94 3.61
CA ALA A 690 -38.42 -13.18 4.98
C ALA A 690 -37.48 -12.62 6.07
N PHE A 691 -36.28 -12.14 5.72
CA PHE A 691 -35.39 -11.47 6.66
C PHE A 691 -35.77 -9.99 6.84
N ASP A 692 -35.61 -9.45 8.05
CA ASP A 692 -35.94 -8.06 8.38
C ASP A 692 -34.66 -7.21 8.50
N TYR A 693 -34.12 -6.87 7.34
CA TYR A 693 -32.86 -6.14 7.15
C TYR A 693 -32.80 -4.82 7.94
N GLU A 694 -33.91 -4.08 7.98
CA GLU A 694 -33.94 -2.76 8.62
C GLU A 694 -33.87 -2.89 10.14
N THR A 695 -34.61 -3.83 10.74
CA THR A 695 -34.48 -4.16 12.17
C THR A 695 -33.11 -4.77 12.50
N ALA A 696 -32.44 -5.44 11.55
CA ALA A 696 -31.07 -5.91 11.74
C ALA A 696 -30.05 -4.75 11.77
N ARG A 697 -30.16 -3.79 10.85
CA ARG A 697 -29.27 -2.62 10.78
C ARG A 697 -29.49 -1.63 11.92
N THR A 698 -30.75 -1.26 12.15
CA THR A 698 -31.14 -0.19 13.08
C THR A 698 -31.25 -0.68 14.52
N GLU A 699 -32.14 -1.65 14.81
CA GLU A 699 -32.40 -2.12 16.18
C GLU A 699 -31.39 -3.15 16.72
N THR A 700 -30.69 -3.91 15.85
CA THR A 700 -29.80 -5.01 16.30
C THR A 700 -28.32 -4.62 16.30
N TYR A 701 -27.90 -3.71 15.41
CA TYR A 701 -26.54 -3.17 15.33
C TYR A 701 -26.45 -1.69 15.69
N ASP A 702 -27.53 -1.10 16.21
CA ASP A 702 -27.54 0.29 16.72
C ASP A 702 -27.04 1.30 15.66
N ASN A 703 -27.64 1.22 14.46
CA ASN A 703 -27.25 1.96 13.25
C ASN A 703 -25.79 1.77 12.78
N SER A 704 -25.04 0.81 13.34
CA SER A 704 -23.63 0.52 12.99
C SER A 704 -23.48 -0.50 11.84
N LEU A 705 -24.55 -0.73 11.06
CA LEU A 705 -24.49 -1.40 9.75
C LEU A 705 -25.03 -0.48 8.67
N ALA A 706 -24.16 -0.07 7.75
CA ALA A 706 -24.56 0.59 6.51
C ALA A 706 -25.30 -0.39 5.58
N ALA A 707 -26.18 0.15 4.74
CA ALA A 707 -27.00 -0.67 3.84
C ALA A 707 -26.18 -1.17 2.64
N GLN A 708 -25.83 -2.45 2.67
CA GLN A 708 -25.19 -3.18 1.57
C GLN A 708 -26.24 -4.07 0.87
N TYR A 709 -26.18 -4.15 -0.47
CA TYR A 709 -27.25 -4.78 -1.28
C TYR A 709 -26.85 -6.06 -2.03
N GLY A 710 -25.55 -6.35 -2.12
CA GLY A 710 -24.99 -7.56 -2.73
C GLY A 710 -23.54 -7.75 -2.30
N PRO A 711 -22.74 -8.58 -3.00
CA PRO A 711 -21.39 -8.92 -2.56
C PRO A 711 -20.46 -7.73 -2.31
N ILE A 712 -20.53 -6.65 -3.09
CA ILE A 712 -19.61 -5.52 -2.97
C ILE A 712 -20.10 -4.57 -1.84
N PRO A 713 -19.24 -4.09 -0.93
CA PRO A 713 -19.57 -3.05 0.05
C PRO A 713 -19.88 -1.70 -0.59
N THR A 714 -20.60 -0.84 0.12
CA THR A 714 -20.86 0.54 -0.29
C THR A 714 -19.58 1.38 -0.18
N GLY A 715 -19.34 2.28 -1.14
CA GLY A 715 -18.11 3.06 -1.24
C GLY A 715 -16.90 2.27 -1.79
N PHE A 716 -17.07 0.98 -2.11
CA PHE A 716 -16.02 0.15 -2.69
C PHE A 716 -16.06 0.20 -4.24
N LEU A 717 -14.96 -0.22 -4.89
CA LEU A 717 -14.90 -0.28 -6.35
C LEU A 717 -16.07 -1.10 -6.93
N TYR A 718 -16.81 -0.51 -7.87
CA TYR A 718 -18.03 -1.05 -8.50
C TYR A 718 -19.25 -1.26 -7.58
N ASP A 719 -19.36 -0.59 -6.43
CA ASP A 719 -20.57 -0.66 -5.56
C ASP A 719 -21.87 -0.31 -6.33
N TRP A 720 -21.80 0.67 -7.23
CA TRP A 720 -22.88 1.15 -8.11
C TRP A 720 -23.49 0.08 -9.01
N THR A 721 -22.84 -1.08 -9.16
CA THR A 721 -23.38 -2.23 -9.90
C THR A 721 -24.56 -2.91 -9.20
N GLN A 722 -24.85 -2.53 -7.96
CA GLN A 722 -25.76 -3.25 -7.05
C GLN A 722 -26.82 -2.30 -6.48
N TYR A 723 -28.00 -2.84 -6.16
CA TYR A 723 -29.16 -2.04 -5.71
C TYR A 723 -30.10 -2.85 -4.83
N GLU A 724 -30.99 -2.17 -4.07
CA GLU A 724 -31.96 -2.83 -3.18
C GLU A 724 -32.92 -3.77 -3.93
N ALA A 725 -32.56 -5.06 -3.98
CA ALA A 725 -33.38 -6.12 -4.58
C ALA A 725 -34.30 -6.79 -3.55
N PHE A 726 -33.78 -7.07 -2.35
CA PHE A 726 -34.50 -7.74 -1.27
C PHE A 726 -35.03 -6.74 -0.25
N THR A 727 -36.29 -6.90 0.15
CA THR A 727 -36.97 -6.06 1.15
C THR A 727 -37.88 -6.93 2.00
N TYR A 728 -38.07 -6.61 3.28
CA TYR A 728 -38.84 -7.49 4.17
C TYR A 728 -40.32 -7.61 3.76
N ASN A 729 -40.73 -8.79 3.31
CA ASN A 729 -42.06 -9.01 2.73
C ASN A 729 -42.54 -10.47 2.85
N LEU A 730 -42.96 -10.85 4.06
CA LEU A 730 -43.55 -12.16 4.36
C LEU A 730 -44.69 -12.60 3.41
N THR A 731 -45.46 -11.65 2.87
CA THR A 731 -46.55 -11.99 1.92
C THR A 731 -46.00 -12.42 0.56
N TYR A 732 -44.97 -11.73 0.05
CA TYR A 732 -44.30 -12.12 -1.19
C TYR A 732 -43.47 -13.40 -1.00
N SER A 733 -42.83 -13.58 0.15
CA SER A 733 -42.17 -14.83 0.54
C SER A 733 -43.16 -16.02 0.52
N GLU A 734 -44.32 -15.87 1.16
CA GLU A 734 -45.34 -16.93 1.18
C GLU A 734 -45.94 -17.21 -0.21
N GLU A 735 -46.22 -16.17 -1.02
CA GLU A 735 -46.64 -16.34 -2.43
C GLU A 735 -45.55 -17.02 -3.28
N THR A 736 -44.27 -16.75 -3.03
CA THR A 736 -43.14 -17.36 -3.77
C THR A 736 -43.05 -18.85 -3.49
N LEU A 737 -43.11 -19.26 -2.21
CA LEU A 737 -43.17 -20.67 -1.82
C LEU A 737 -44.38 -21.40 -2.43
N GLU A 738 -45.57 -20.78 -2.45
CA GLU A 738 -46.76 -21.40 -3.05
C GLU A 738 -46.68 -21.55 -4.57
N ASN A 739 -46.11 -20.56 -5.27
CA ASN A 739 -45.90 -20.65 -6.72
C ASN A 739 -44.87 -21.73 -7.10
N ALA A 740 -43.87 -21.97 -6.23
CA ALA A 740 -42.90 -23.06 -6.38
C ALA A 740 -43.43 -24.44 -5.92
N GLY A 741 -44.60 -24.50 -5.29
CA GLY A 741 -45.26 -25.74 -4.87
C GLY A 741 -45.05 -26.13 -3.39
N PHE A 742 -44.30 -25.34 -2.62
CA PHE A 742 -44.11 -25.50 -1.17
C PHE A 742 -45.33 -24.97 -0.39
N ILE A 743 -46.47 -25.62 -0.62
CA ILE A 743 -47.73 -25.37 0.07
C ILE A 743 -47.69 -25.93 1.50
N ARG A 744 -48.47 -25.34 2.43
CA ARG A 744 -48.66 -25.91 3.77
C ARG A 744 -49.27 -27.31 3.66
N GLN A 745 -48.50 -28.33 4.06
CA GLN A 745 -48.87 -29.73 3.87
C GLN A 745 -48.20 -30.76 4.78
N TYR A 746 -47.11 -30.43 5.47
CA TYR A 746 -46.38 -31.36 6.33
C TYR A 746 -46.79 -31.21 7.79
N ASP A 747 -46.98 -32.33 8.48
CA ASP A 747 -47.26 -32.37 9.92
C ASP A 747 -46.00 -31.92 10.69
N CYS A 748 -46.05 -30.75 11.33
CA CYS A 748 -44.91 -30.18 12.03
C CYS A 748 -44.51 -30.97 13.31
N GLU A 749 -45.44 -31.67 13.97
CA GLU A 749 -45.11 -32.50 15.14
C GLU A 749 -44.36 -33.77 14.71
N GLU A 750 -44.78 -34.43 13.63
CA GLU A 750 -44.05 -35.58 13.07
C GLU A 750 -42.71 -35.15 12.43
N LEU A 751 -42.66 -33.97 11.78
CA LEU A 751 -41.42 -33.42 11.21
C LEU A 751 -40.35 -33.17 12.30
N ALA A 752 -40.74 -32.63 13.46
CA ALA A 752 -39.89 -32.49 14.64
C ALA A 752 -39.46 -33.83 15.30
N ASN A 753 -40.04 -34.96 14.88
CA ASN A 753 -39.60 -36.31 15.22
C ASN A 753 -38.81 -36.99 14.08
N ASN A 754 -38.36 -36.22 13.09
CA ASN A 754 -37.68 -36.66 11.86
C ASN A 754 -38.53 -37.61 10.99
N ASN A 755 -39.85 -37.37 10.93
CA ASN A 755 -40.79 -38.09 10.07
C ASN A 755 -41.50 -37.12 9.09
N THR A 756 -41.12 -37.10 7.81
CA THR A 756 -41.84 -36.31 6.79
C THR A 756 -43.23 -36.92 6.51
N VAL A 757 -44.29 -36.34 7.08
CA VAL A 757 -45.69 -36.82 6.94
C VAL A 757 -46.55 -35.75 6.25
N VAL A 758 -47.20 -36.10 5.14
CA VAL A 758 -48.13 -35.21 4.43
C VAL A 758 -49.55 -35.34 4.99
N VAL A 759 -50.17 -34.21 5.34
CA VAL A 759 -51.55 -34.10 5.84
C VAL A 759 -52.56 -34.17 4.67
N ASP A 760 -53.60 -34.99 4.83
CA ASP A 760 -54.69 -35.15 3.87
C ASP A 760 -55.44 -33.81 3.65
N GLU A 761 -55.75 -33.45 2.40
CA GLU A 761 -56.33 -32.15 2.01
C GLU A 761 -57.65 -31.80 2.72
N GLU A 762 -58.43 -32.80 3.18
CA GLU A 762 -59.69 -32.58 3.92
C GLU A 762 -59.48 -32.27 5.42
N ASP A 763 -58.31 -32.60 5.98
CA ASP A 763 -57.99 -32.45 7.41
C ASP A 763 -57.03 -31.27 7.71
N ARG A 764 -56.50 -30.58 6.69
CA ARG A 764 -55.64 -29.39 6.85
C ARG A 764 -56.38 -28.20 7.48
N ASP A 765 -55.77 -27.53 8.44
CA ASP A 765 -56.32 -26.34 9.11
C ASP A 765 -55.51 -25.05 8.92
N GLY A 766 -54.29 -25.14 8.39
CA GLY A 766 -53.43 -24.00 8.04
C GLY A 766 -52.19 -23.84 8.91
N ASP A 767 -52.08 -24.60 10.00
CA ASP A 767 -50.89 -24.62 10.87
C ASP A 767 -49.83 -25.63 10.37
N GLU A 768 -49.99 -26.21 9.17
CA GLU A 768 -49.02 -27.16 8.57
C GLU A 768 -47.74 -26.49 8.03
N CYS A 769 -46.66 -27.26 8.03
CA CYS A 769 -45.34 -26.88 7.53
C CYS A 769 -45.27 -26.96 5.99
N ARG A 770 -44.44 -26.10 5.38
CA ARG A 770 -44.25 -25.98 3.91
C ARG A 770 -43.13 -26.83 3.34
N LEU A 771 -42.06 -27.04 4.10
CA LEU A 771 -40.87 -27.80 3.68
C LEU A 771 -40.89 -29.23 4.26
N PRO A 772 -40.28 -30.21 3.56
CA PRO A 772 -40.14 -31.60 4.02
C PRO A 772 -39.03 -31.80 5.06
N GLN A 773 -38.36 -30.71 5.49
CA GLN A 773 -37.28 -30.66 6.48
C GLN A 773 -37.45 -29.48 7.43
N ILE A 774 -36.68 -29.50 8.51
CA ILE A 774 -36.43 -28.35 9.38
C ILE A 774 -35.11 -27.71 8.95
N LEU A 775 -35.04 -26.38 8.86
CA LEU A 775 -33.80 -25.66 8.54
C LEU A 775 -33.02 -25.34 9.83
N ARG A 776 -31.75 -25.77 9.92
CA ARG A 776 -30.83 -25.35 10.97
C ARG A 776 -30.33 -23.94 10.68
N VAL A 777 -30.69 -23.00 11.54
CA VAL A 777 -30.24 -21.59 11.50
C VAL A 777 -29.17 -21.41 12.57
N MET A 778 -27.93 -21.15 12.15
CA MET A 778 -26.74 -21.22 13.00
C MET A 778 -26.07 -19.86 13.18
N ALA A 779 -25.53 -19.62 14.38
CA ALA A 779 -24.67 -18.50 14.74
C ALA A 779 -23.52 -18.99 15.64
N ASN A 780 -22.47 -18.20 15.81
CA ASN A 780 -21.42 -18.48 16.81
C ASN A 780 -21.82 -17.94 18.20
N GLU A 781 -21.38 -18.63 19.26
CA GLU A 781 -21.38 -18.10 20.62
C GLU A 781 -20.44 -16.88 20.71
N GLY A 782 -20.72 -15.97 21.65
CA GLY A 782 -19.94 -14.74 21.86
C GLY A 782 -20.27 -13.57 20.91
N ASN A 783 -21.17 -13.75 19.93
CA ASN A 783 -21.66 -12.67 19.08
C ASN A 783 -23.20 -12.57 19.18
N ASP A 784 -23.66 -11.75 20.13
CA ASP A 784 -25.10 -11.64 20.44
C ASP A 784 -25.90 -11.03 19.28
N TYR A 785 -25.30 -10.19 18.44
CA TYR A 785 -25.94 -9.61 17.26
C TYR A 785 -26.31 -10.70 16.21
N ARG A 786 -25.38 -11.62 15.89
CA ARG A 786 -25.66 -12.79 15.03
C ARG A 786 -26.70 -13.73 15.63
N ILE A 787 -26.72 -13.89 16.94
CA ILE A 787 -27.72 -14.70 17.66
C ILE A 787 -29.12 -14.05 17.59
N ALA A 788 -29.20 -12.74 17.75
CA ALA A 788 -30.45 -11.98 17.62
C ALA A 788 -31.02 -12.07 16.19
N MET A 789 -30.20 -11.85 15.16
CA MET A 789 -30.61 -11.98 13.76
C MET A 789 -31.03 -13.42 13.39
N ALA A 790 -30.35 -14.44 13.93
CA ALA A 790 -30.77 -15.83 13.76
C ALA A 790 -32.16 -16.09 14.35
N SER A 791 -32.43 -15.60 15.56
CA SER A 791 -33.74 -15.74 16.20
C SER A 791 -34.85 -14.93 15.50
N GLN A 792 -34.52 -13.76 14.96
CA GLN A 792 -35.41 -12.94 14.12
C GLN A 792 -35.81 -13.71 12.86
N LEU A 793 -34.85 -14.30 12.13
CA LEU A 793 -35.12 -15.09 10.92
C LEU A 793 -35.93 -16.36 11.23
N GLN A 794 -35.59 -17.10 12.30
CA GLN A 794 -36.39 -18.24 12.78
C GLN A 794 -37.85 -17.85 13.04
N GLN A 795 -38.08 -16.69 13.67
CA GLN A 795 -39.44 -16.18 13.92
C GLN A 795 -40.19 -15.89 12.61
N SER A 796 -39.58 -15.14 11.69
CA SER A 796 -40.15 -14.79 10.38
C SER A 796 -40.50 -16.02 9.56
N LEU A 797 -39.57 -16.97 9.42
CA LEU A 797 -39.77 -18.24 8.72
C LEU A 797 -40.91 -19.08 9.36
N GLY A 798 -41.00 -19.08 10.69
CA GLY A 798 -42.11 -19.69 11.41
C GLY A 798 -43.48 -19.12 11.03
N THR A 799 -43.61 -17.81 10.78
CA THR A 799 -44.90 -17.20 10.40
C THR A 799 -45.42 -17.71 9.05
N ILE A 800 -44.53 -17.86 8.06
CA ILE A 800 -44.85 -18.37 6.72
C ILE A 800 -44.96 -19.90 6.68
N GLY A 801 -44.71 -20.60 7.79
CA GLY A 801 -44.83 -22.06 7.89
C GLY A 801 -43.59 -22.83 7.44
N VAL A 802 -42.41 -22.19 7.46
CA VAL A 802 -41.12 -22.87 7.33
C VAL A 802 -40.65 -23.26 8.74
N ALA A 803 -40.38 -24.55 8.97
CA ALA A 803 -39.88 -25.03 10.25
C ALA A 803 -38.38 -24.76 10.37
N THR A 804 -37.96 -24.23 11.52
CA THR A 804 -36.56 -23.95 11.83
C THR A 804 -36.18 -24.50 13.20
N ASP A 805 -34.90 -24.82 13.36
CA ASP A 805 -34.23 -25.19 14.61
C ASP A 805 -32.82 -24.57 14.59
N GLY A 806 -32.04 -24.76 15.65
CA GLY A 806 -30.66 -24.28 15.73
C GLY A 806 -30.39 -23.38 16.93
N ASP A 807 -29.22 -23.59 17.52
CA ASP A 807 -28.65 -22.86 18.65
C ASP A 807 -27.32 -22.19 18.22
N SER A 808 -26.78 -21.30 19.05
CA SER A 808 -25.39 -20.83 18.89
C SER A 808 -24.36 -21.93 19.18
N LYS A 809 -23.14 -21.77 18.66
CA LYS A 809 -22.04 -22.75 18.78
C LYS A 809 -20.68 -22.13 19.14
N PRO A 810 -19.84 -22.77 19.99
CA PRO A 810 -18.46 -22.34 20.20
C PRO A 810 -17.69 -22.29 18.88
N TRP A 811 -16.75 -21.35 18.72
CA TRP A 811 -16.10 -21.04 17.44
C TRP A 811 -15.53 -22.27 16.71
N ALA A 812 -14.78 -23.14 17.41
CA ALA A 812 -14.24 -24.36 16.82
C ALA A 812 -15.32 -25.39 16.39
N GLU A 813 -16.48 -25.46 17.07
CA GLU A 813 -17.60 -26.30 16.63
C GLU A 813 -18.31 -25.66 15.42
N TYR A 814 -18.46 -24.33 15.42
CA TYR A 814 -19.01 -23.55 14.31
C TYR A 814 -18.17 -23.69 13.02
N LEU A 815 -16.84 -23.59 13.10
CA LEU A 815 -15.92 -23.87 11.98
C LEU A 815 -15.96 -25.35 11.56
N THR A 816 -16.06 -26.29 12.51
CA THR A 816 -16.27 -27.70 12.16
C THR A 816 -17.58 -27.89 11.37
N MET A 817 -18.65 -27.17 11.73
CA MET A 817 -19.92 -27.21 11.00
C MET A 817 -19.83 -26.59 9.60
N TYR A 818 -19.01 -25.55 9.41
CA TYR A 818 -18.69 -24.96 8.11
C TYR A 818 -18.07 -26.00 7.18
N TYR A 819 -16.88 -26.52 7.52
CA TYR A 819 -16.14 -27.48 6.68
C TYR A 819 -16.88 -28.82 6.48
N THR A 820 -17.76 -29.22 7.40
CA THR A 820 -18.60 -30.42 7.23
C THR A 820 -19.92 -30.17 6.48
N SER A 821 -20.25 -28.94 6.08
CA SER A 821 -21.51 -28.57 5.43
C SER A 821 -22.77 -28.93 6.24
N THR A 822 -22.70 -28.93 7.57
CA THR A 822 -23.76 -29.42 8.47
C THR A 822 -24.73 -28.33 8.95
N PHE A 823 -25.02 -27.36 8.09
CA PHE A 823 -25.95 -26.25 8.30
C PHE A 823 -26.84 -26.02 7.06
N GLU A 824 -28.04 -25.46 7.24
CA GLU A 824 -28.85 -24.91 6.14
C GLU A 824 -28.65 -23.40 6.00
N ILE A 825 -28.65 -22.65 7.12
CA ILE A 825 -28.44 -21.19 7.15
C ILE A 825 -27.41 -20.86 8.23
N ARG A 826 -26.42 -20.01 7.94
CA ARG A 826 -25.30 -19.67 8.84
C ARG A 826 -25.02 -18.17 8.83
N PHE A 827 -25.28 -17.48 9.94
CA PHE A 827 -24.92 -16.07 10.14
C PHE A 827 -23.41 -15.94 10.40
N SER A 828 -22.76 -15.02 9.68
CA SER A 828 -21.31 -14.86 9.63
C SER A 828 -20.92 -13.42 9.27
N GLY A 829 -19.67 -13.22 8.88
CA GLY A 829 -19.18 -11.97 8.30
C GLY A 829 -17.86 -12.20 7.59
N TRP A 830 -17.44 -11.21 6.80
CA TRP A 830 -16.25 -11.24 5.96
C TRP A 830 -15.56 -9.88 6.03
N ALA A 831 -14.38 -9.83 6.63
CA ALA A 831 -13.44 -8.75 6.37
C ALA A 831 -12.68 -9.11 5.08
N PRO A 832 -12.38 -8.16 4.19
CA PRO A 832 -11.68 -8.44 2.94
C PRO A 832 -10.21 -8.81 3.14
N ASP A 833 -9.78 -9.88 2.45
CA ASP A 833 -8.37 -10.20 2.26
C ASP A 833 -7.61 -9.11 1.45
N TYR A 834 -8.20 -8.60 0.38
CA TYR A 834 -7.56 -7.60 -0.50
C TYR A 834 -8.53 -6.58 -1.15
N LEU A 835 -7.99 -5.42 -1.55
CA LEU A 835 -8.68 -4.38 -2.32
C LEU A 835 -8.92 -4.80 -3.79
N ASP A 836 -9.87 -5.72 -4.02
CA ASP A 836 -10.44 -5.94 -5.35
C ASP A 836 -11.87 -6.55 -5.25
N PRO A 837 -12.84 -6.17 -6.10
CA PRO A 837 -14.21 -6.70 -6.04
C PRO A 837 -14.35 -8.23 -6.26
N ASP A 838 -13.35 -8.88 -6.86
CA ASP A 838 -13.28 -10.34 -6.95
C ASP A 838 -13.16 -11.00 -5.56
N ASN A 839 -12.54 -10.32 -4.59
CA ASN A 839 -12.45 -10.76 -3.18
C ASN A 839 -13.81 -10.98 -2.51
N TYR A 840 -14.86 -10.35 -3.03
CA TYR A 840 -16.23 -10.59 -2.58
C TYR A 840 -16.94 -11.56 -3.52
N TRP A 841 -16.89 -11.30 -4.83
CA TRP A 841 -17.62 -12.08 -5.82
C TRP A 841 -17.19 -13.55 -5.91
N THR A 842 -15.89 -13.81 -5.87
CA THR A 842 -15.34 -15.17 -5.99
C THR A 842 -15.66 -16.00 -4.75
N PRO A 843 -15.29 -15.60 -3.51
CA PRO A 843 -15.66 -16.34 -2.31
C PRO A 843 -17.17 -16.45 -2.13
N PHE A 844 -17.96 -15.41 -2.45
CA PHE A 844 -19.41 -15.48 -2.16
C PHE A 844 -20.21 -16.25 -3.20
N ALA A 845 -19.88 -16.17 -4.50
CA ALA A 845 -20.80 -16.63 -5.55
C ALA A 845 -20.15 -17.42 -6.71
N ALA A 846 -18.82 -17.41 -6.87
CA ALA A 846 -18.17 -18.29 -7.85
C ALA A 846 -18.07 -19.73 -7.33
N SER A 847 -18.37 -20.70 -8.18
CA SER A 847 -18.25 -22.11 -7.84
C SER A 847 -16.81 -22.63 -7.91
N HIS A 848 -16.59 -23.84 -7.37
CA HIS A 848 -15.30 -24.53 -7.45
C HIS A 848 -14.83 -24.79 -8.89
N ASP A 849 -15.74 -24.97 -9.85
CA ASP A 849 -15.38 -25.10 -11.28
C ASP A 849 -14.99 -23.74 -11.92
N ALA A 850 -15.22 -22.63 -11.22
CA ALA A 850 -14.89 -21.25 -11.60
C ALA A 850 -13.75 -20.63 -10.77
N GLY A 851 -13.22 -21.32 -9.76
CA GLY A 851 -12.13 -20.84 -8.91
C GLY A 851 -12.55 -20.04 -7.67
N GLY A 852 -13.75 -20.28 -7.14
CA GLY A 852 -14.17 -19.87 -5.79
C GLY A 852 -14.70 -21.04 -4.95
N ASP A 853 -15.07 -20.83 -3.69
CA ASP A 853 -15.65 -21.87 -2.81
C ASP A 853 -17.17 -21.70 -2.58
N ALA A 854 -17.74 -20.60 -3.07
CA ALA A 854 -19.08 -20.10 -2.77
C ALA A 854 -19.41 -20.11 -1.25
N TYR A 855 -18.44 -19.79 -0.40
CA TYR A 855 -18.56 -19.60 1.04
C TYR A 855 -19.21 -20.80 1.76
N GLY A 856 -18.80 -22.00 1.35
CA GLY A 856 -19.28 -23.30 1.83
C GLY A 856 -20.75 -23.61 1.50
N THR A 857 -21.39 -22.87 0.58
CA THR A 857 -22.82 -23.05 0.24
C THR A 857 -23.09 -24.15 -0.78
N ASN A 858 -22.06 -24.67 -1.47
CA ASN A 858 -22.20 -25.55 -2.64
C ASN A 858 -23.04 -24.90 -3.78
N TYR A 859 -22.99 -23.57 -3.90
CA TYR A 859 -23.63 -22.84 -5.00
C TYR A 859 -22.84 -22.98 -6.30
N HIS A 860 -23.56 -23.02 -7.43
CA HIS A 860 -23.00 -23.12 -8.77
C HIS A 860 -24.04 -22.66 -9.80
N ASN A 861 -23.67 -21.68 -10.62
CA ASN A 861 -24.53 -21.07 -11.62
C ASN A 861 -23.68 -20.71 -12.86
N PRO A 862 -23.64 -21.58 -13.89
CA PRO A 862 -22.72 -21.45 -15.02
C PRO A 862 -22.80 -20.15 -15.83
N ALA A 863 -23.87 -19.37 -15.68
CA ALA A 863 -24.00 -18.06 -16.32
C ALA A 863 -23.34 -16.96 -15.48
N LEU A 864 -23.43 -17.03 -14.15
CA LEU A 864 -22.76 -16.14 -13.21
C LEU A 864 -21.28 -16.49 -13.11
N ASP A 865 -20.94 -17.77 -12.97
CA ASP A 865 -19.55 -18.29 -13.00
C ASP A 865 -18.77 -17.75 -14.23
N SER A 866 -19.41 -17.79 -15.41
CA SER A 866 -18.82 -17.29 -16.66
C SER A 866 -18.65 -15.77 -16.72
N LEU A 867 -19.41 -15.00 -15.94
CA LEU A 867 -19.25 -13.55 -15.82
C LEU A 867 -18.13 -13.21 -14.84
N LEU A 868 -18.07 -13.88 -13.68
CA LEU A 868 -17.04 -13.60 -12.66
C LEU A 868 -15.64 -13.94 -13.17
N VAL A 869 -15.45 -15.11 -13.81
CA VAL A 869 -14.17 -15.47 -14.45
C VAL A 869 -13.78 -14.45 -15.53
N SER A 870 -14.76 -13.90 -16.27
CA SER A 870 -14.47 -12.86 -17.27
C SER A 870 -14.08 -11.54 -16.59
N ALA A 871 -14.81 -11.11 -15.55
CA ALA A 871 -14.60 -9.87 -14.82
C ALA A 871 -13.27 -9.85 -14.03
N ARG A 872 -12.79 -11.01 -13.56
CA ARG A 872 -11.44 -11.14 -12.98
C ARG A 872 -10.35 -10.83 -14.00
N THR A 873 -10.53 -11.28 -15.26
CA THR A 873 -9.54 -11.12 -16.34
C THR A 873 -9.68 -9.87 -17.20
N GLU A 874 -10.72 -9.07 -16.95
CA GLU A 874 -10.96 -7.82 -17.68
C GLU A 874 -10.17 -6.68 -17.05
N ILE A 875 -9.41 -5.96 -17.87
CA ILE A 875 -8.61 -4.80 -17.44
C ILE A 875 -9.32 -3.49 -17.79
N ASN A 876 -10.28 -3.49 -18.73
CA ASN A 876 -11.10 -2.32 -18.98
C ASN A 876 -12.18 -2.15 -17.89
N ASP A 877 -11.97 -1.17 -17.02
CA ASP A 877 -12.85 -0.79 -15.90
C ASP A 877 -14.35 -0.82 -16.23
N THR A 878 -14.75 -0.12 -17.29
CA THR A 878 -16.18 -0.01 -17.68
C THR A 878 -16.76 -1.36 -18.12
N ALA A 879 -16.00 -2.19 -18.85
CA ALA A 879 -16.41 -3.53 -19.21
C ALA A 879 -16.49 -4.44 -17.97
N ARG A 880 -15.53 -4.32 -17.04
CA ARG A 880 -15.46 -5.07 -15.78
C ARG A 880 -16.65 -4.76 -14.87
N GLY A 881 -16.96 -3.49 -14.64
CA GLY A 881 -18.14 -3.05 -13.89
C GLY A 881 -19.45 -3.54 -14.51
N GLN A 882 -19.59 -3.51 -15.84
CA GLN A 882 -20.78 -4.07 -16.51
C GLN A 882 -20.91 -5.59 -16.32
N MET A 883 -19.81 -6.36 -16.24
CA MET A 883 -19.87 -7.79 -15.95
C MET A 883 -20.32 -8.07 -14.51
N TYR A 884 -19.91 -7.26 -13.53
CA TYR A 884 -20.41 -7.37 -12.15
C TYR A 884 -21.89 -6.95 -12.02
N ALA A 885 -22.35 -5.96 -12.78
CA ALA A 885 -23.79 -5.62 -12.86
C ALA A 885 -24.63 -6.75 -13.50
N ASP A 886 -24.15 -7.34 -14.59
CA ASP A 886 -24.79 -8.52 -15.21
C ASP A 886 -24.79 -9.74 -14.27
N ALA A 887 -23.75 -9.91 -13.44
CA ALA A 887 -23.67 -10.96 -12.43
C ALA A 887 -24.67 -10.73 -11.28
N PHE A 888 -24.84 -9.47 -10.83
CA PHE A 888 -25.83 -9.10 -9.82
C PHE A 888 -27.26 -9.39 -10.29
N GLU A 889 -27.63 -9.02 -11.52
CA GLU A 889 -28.94 -9.34 -12.12
C GLU A 889 -29.22 -10.86 -12.21
N LEU A 890 -28.20 -11.71 -12.30
CA LEU A 890 -28.35 -13.17 -12.18
C LEU A 890 -28.48 -13.62 -10.71
N TRP A 891 -27.61 -13.10 -9.82
CA TRP A 891 -27.56 -13.49 -8.41
C TRP A 891 -28.86 -13.18 -7.66
N VAL A 892 -29.48 -12.02 -7.91
CA VAL A 892 -30.75 -11.65 -7.25
C VAL A 892 -31.93 -12.56 -7.61
N GLN A 893 -31.84 -13.34 -8.69
CA GLN A 893 -32.84 -14.33 -9.09
C GLN A 893 -32.62 -15.72 -8.46
N ASP A 894 -31.44 -15.96 -7.88
CA ASP A 894 -30.99 -17.28 -7.40
C ASP A 894 -30.08 -17.18 -6.13
N PRO A 895 -30.38 -16.29 -5.15
CA PRO A 895 -29.41 -15.91 -4.12
C PRO A 895 -28.97 -17.09 -3.24
N ASN A 896 -27.67 -17.24 -3.01
CA ASN A 896 -27.11 -18.23 -2.08
C ASN A 896 -26.81 -17.64 -0.68
N MET A 897 -27.03 -16.35 -0.46
CA MET A 897 -26.87 -15.72 0.86
C MET A 897 -27.76 -14.48 1.03
N ILE A 898 -27.91 -14.08 2.28
CA ILE A 898 -28.49 -12.80 2.71
C ILE A 898 -27.31 -11.87 3.01
N ILE A 899 -27.10 -10.83 2.21
CA ILE A 899 -26.20 -9.72 2.59
C ILE A 899 -27.00 -8.77 3.48
N ILE A 900 -26.50 -8.47 4.68
CA ILE A 900 -27.26 -7.75 5.71
C ILE A 900 -26.85 -6.28 5.72
N GLY A 901 -25.55 -6.02 5.82
CA GLY A 901 -24.99 -4.68 5.83
C GLY A 901 -23.48 -4.70 6.03
N GLN A 902 -22.85 -3.57 5.76
CA GLN A 902 -21.43 -3.30 5.93
C GLN A 902 -21.20 -2.71 7.33
N TYR A 903 -20.17 -3.15 8.05
CA TYR A 903 -19.90 -2.66 9.40
C TYR A 903 -19.21 -1.29 9.38
N ASN A 904 -19.96 -0.26 9.77
CA ASN A 904 -19.47 1.10 9.94
C ASN A 904 -19.63 1.46 11.42
N GLY A 905 -18.52 1.35 12.15
CA GLY A 905 -18.50 1.41 13.61
C GLY A 905 -17.91 2.70 14.15
N ILE A 906 -17.65 2.72 15.46
CA ILE A 906 -16.84 3.75 16.11
C ILE A 906 -15.64 3.06 16.75
N GLY A 907 -14.43 3.44 16.33
CA GLY A 907 -13.20 3.08 17.02
C GLY A 907 -12.94 4.05 18.16
N VAL A 908 -12.79 3.53 19.38
CA VAL A 908 -12.47 4.29 20.60
C VAL A 908 -11.07 3.93 21.11
N LYS A 909 -10.34 4.94 21.58
CA LYS A 909 -9.03 4.83 22.25
C LYS A 909 -8.91 5.96 23.29
N HIS A 910 -7.91 5.91 24.16
CA HIS A 910 -7.57 7.05 25.01
C HIS A 910 -6.97 8.22 24.20
N ASP A 911 -7.01 9.44 24.74
CA ASP A 911 -6.45 10.64 24.09
C ASP A 911 -4.94 10.85 24.33
N ASP A 912 -4.32 10.03 25.19
CA ASP A 912 -2.86 9.88 25.31
C ASP A 912 -2.24 8.97 24.23
N LEU A 913 -3.02 8.51 23.25
CA LEU A 913 -2.65 7.46 22.31
C LEU A 913 -2.85 7.89 20.86
N CYS A 914 -1.76 8.27 20.18
CA CYS A 914 -1.77 8.69 18.79
C CYS A 914 -1.62 7.50 17.83
N SER A 915 -2.13 7.65 16.62
CA SER A 915 -2.16 6.59 15.61
C SER A 915 -2.14 7.20 14.21
N ALA A 916 -1.59 6.46 13.25
CA ALA A 916 -1.83 6.70 11.83
C ALA A 916 -3.33 6.81 11.46
N PRO A 917 -3.66 7.34 10.27
CA PRO A 917 -4.98 7.23 9.68
C PRO A 917 -5.52 5.79 9.68
N TRP A 918 -6.83 5.64 9.83
CA TRP A 918 -7.48 4.32 9.78
C TRP A 918 -7.54 3.81 8.34
N ALA A 919 -7.03 2.60 8.11
CA ALA A 919 -7.23 1.85 6.87
C ALA A 919 -8.46 0.95 7.00
N ALA A 920 -9.42 1.01 6.08
CA ALA A 920 -10.61 0.16 6.08
C ALA A 920 -10.33 -1.35 5.84
N ILE A 921 -9.06 -1.74 5.63
CA ILE A 921 -8.50 -3.10 5.51
C ILE A 921 -7.14 -3.11 6.22
N GLY A 922 -6.78 -4.24 6.84
CA GLY A 922 -5.51 -4.44 7.54
C GLY A 922 -5.64 -4.32 9.06
N SER A 923 -4.51 -4.35 9.75
CA SER A 923 -4.41 -4.37 11.21
C SER A 923 -3.74 -3.11 11.80
N HIS A 924 -3.47 -3.14 13.11
CA HIS A 924 -2.73 -2.09 13.79
C HIS A 924 -1.21 -2.27 13.58
N HIS A 925 -0.63 -1.56 12.61
CA HIS A 925 0.83 -1.48 12.45
C HIS A 925 1.46 -0.70 13.61
N TRP A 926 1.89 -1.37 14.69
CA TRP A 926 2.33 -0.75 15.95
C TRP A 926 3.58 0.12 15.85
N PHE A 927 4.24 0.18 14.68
CA PHE A 927 5.35 1.10 14.40
C PHE A 927 4.86 2.54 14.13
N ASP A 928 3.60 2.67 13.68
CA ASP A 928 2.97 3.94 13.31
C ASP A 928 2.01 4.45 14.41
N TYR A 929 2.29 4.07 15.66
CA TYR A 929 1.57 4.48 16.88
C TYR A 929 2.54 5.12 17.85
N ASP A 930 2.09 6.18 18.51
CA ASP A 930 2.86 6.99 19.48
C ASP A 930 2.01 7.14 20.74
N LYS A 931 2.62 7.08 21.94
CA LYS A 931 1.90 7.20 23.22
C LYS A 931 2.52 8.29 24.09
N ILE A 932 1.67 9.17 24.61
CA ILE A 932 2.03 10.39 25.31
C ILE A 932 2.25 10.09 26.80
N PRO A 933 3.36 10.52 27.42
CA PRO A 933 3.56 10.36 28.85
C PRO A 933 2.59 11.23 29.66
N VAL A 934 1.98 10.64 30.68
CA VAL A 934 1.00 11.27 31.58
C VAL A 934 1.60 11.51 32.97
N VAL A 935 1.33 12.69 33.55
CA VAL A 935 1.81 13.13 34.87
C VAL A 935 0.71 13.89 35.60
N ASP A 936 0.43 13.55 36.87
CA ASP A 936 -0.64 14.13 37.71
C ASP A 936 -2.02 14.11 36.97
N ASP A 937 -2.40 12.97 36.35
CA ASP A 937 -3.58 12.78 35.48
C ASP A 937 -3.66 13.75 34.26
N VAL A 938 -2.53 14.23 33.73
CA VAL A 938 -2.47 15.12 32.55
C VAL A 938 -1.46 14.63 31.49
N PRO A 939 -1.87 14.37 30.23
CA PRO A 939 -0.96 14.11 29.12
C PRO A 939 0.00 15.28 28.88
N GLN A 940 1.30 14.99 28.70
CA GLN A 940 2.34 16.00 28.46
C GLN A 940 2.54 16.30 26.95
N GLY A 941 1.46 16.20 26.18
CA GLY A 941 1.40 16.40 24.74
C GLY A 941 -0.06 16.33 24.25
N SER A 942 -0.27 16.26 22.94
CA SER A 942 -1.57 15.96 22.34
C SER A 942 -1.37 15.27 20.98
N CYS A 943 -2.32 14.42 20.62
CA CYS A 943 -2.59 14.09 19.22
C CYS A 943 -3.42 15.22 18.55
#